data_AF-A0A8K0NWP3-F1
#
_entry.id   AF-A0A8K0NWP3-F1
#
_cell.length_a   1.000
_cell.length_b   1.000
_cell.length_c   1.000
_cell.angle_alpha   90.00
_cell.angle_beta   90.00
_cell.angle_gamma   90.00
#
_symmetry.space_group_name_H-M   'P 1'
#
loop_
_entity.id
_entity.type
_entity.pdbx_description
1 polymer ?
#
loop_
_entity_poly.entity_id
_entity_poly.type
_entity_poly.pdbx_seq_one_letter_code
_entity_poly.pdbx_strand_id
1 'polypeptide(L)'
;CLSKRNAAEAGFLIALCRHIILQGYDPKQITILTFYLGQMFTLIEEREKHSIMTGVKIASVDSYQGEENDIILLSLVRSNEEGKIGFLISENRICVALSRAKKALYVIGNMDLVASKSVLWKRVLEVLKEKGAIGSKLKLKCVKHPQQLTEVSKVRDFVPITEGGCTLMCNTELSCGHICKRKCHLNSHDTYKCKEICGKEMCIYRHKCKKLCFQDCGECMIPLFGELPCGHWANVPCYVDPVEYKCNVIVKVILQSCGHEIKKKCFEDVKIIKCTWGCESRLPCGHACRLKCHVGDDPDHNKYKCLRPCGRKKLNCNQEHLCEKKCFEECSQCTSKLKRKLPNCDHFHTMECFTDASSIVCQKKCNRMLECGHLCPLRCFEECGGCKVMVVKKIEECNHEVNIECSMAPERKLCNDKCESFLPCGHKCEMLCGEPCQPNSCKVLVEETVESPCGHQVRLYCHERSFGVETSNLPRRCSEPCTKTLQCEHNCKGTCGSCLQGRIHVLCQEECGRVLVCGHECKALSCETCPPCKEECFIQCEHSKCGKKCGNHCAPCTEPCTWTCKHYQCSKLCGQMCNRPCCDEPCEKKLCCGHPCIGLCGEKCPPLCSICDALELEELSMIVPSEDENPRFLLLPDCNHVFDVKGLDTWLLTDTGSIKMILCPHCNAPIQNAKRYGNIVKQHVREVSKVKTKLFGDAKISRQNVLTDFQKLMKATRTMEVYYSTTQVFKQLEILLRNVEEKVNQRMPLNALEANAIQARVQFTTLIVECFENLSSASHQPSDSNKVTLFTYATKLIKTILGNLESISHQQRSDFFNECQRFQLRMQLCLIESMPQFNFRRDAAILKTYKECKSLITSLKPFQSDLYDETYIKLEQLQKTLGRPIGIPKLEMQSIVKAINLHQGHWYTCPNGHVYAIGNCGQAVQESRCNECGERIGGGGQRHLPTNSRLNSLPEGL
;
A
#
# COMPACT_ATOMS: atom_id res chain seq x y z
N CYS A 1 30.47 6.15 18.73
CA CYS A 1 30.14 5.88 20.14
C CYS A 1 29.12 4.76 20.20
N LEU A 2 29.51 3.59 20.73
CA LEU A 2 28.70 2.38 20.77
C LEU A 2 27.61 2.47 21.84
N SER A 3 26.34 2.29 21.44
CA SER A 3 25.19 2.28 22.36
C SER A 3 25.08 0.93 23.10
N LYS A 4 24.40 0.89 24.25
CA LYS A 4 24.28 -0.32 25.10
C LYS A 4 22.81 -0.62 25.38
N ARG A 5 22.47 -1.90 25.58
CA ARG A 5 21.11 -2.39 25.86
C ARG A 5 21.11 -3.52 26.91
N ASN A 6 20.02 -3.66 27.63
CA ASN A 6 19.73 -4.68 28.64
C ASN A 6 18.26 -5.11 28.53
N ALA A 7 18.03 -6.28 27.92
CA ALA A 7 16.70 -6.81 27.64
C ALA A 7 15.90 -7.16 28.92
N ALA A 8 16.58 -7.59 29.99
CA ALA A 8 15.91 -7.94 31.25
C ALA A 8 15.32 -6.70 31.93
N GLU A 9 16.08 -5.60 31.98
CA GLU A 9 15.58 -4.31 32.46
C GLU A 9 14.44 -3.79 31.58
N ALA A 10 14.58 -3.89 30.25
CA ALA A 10 13.57 -3.42 29.31
C ALA A 10 12.24 -4.16 29.50
N GLY A 11 12.26 -5.50 29.55
CA GLY A 11 11.06 -6.30 29.76
C GLY A 11 10.39 -6.03 31.11
N PHE A 12 11.17 -5.82 32.17
CA PHE A 12 10.63 -5.50 33.50
C PHE A 12 9.96 -4.12 33.52
N LEU A 13 10.60 -3.10 32.93
CA LEU A 13 10.06 -1.74 32.84
C LEU A 13 8.76 -1.69 32.05
N ILE A 14 8.67 -2.45 30.95
CA ILE A 14 7.45 -2.55 30.14
C ILE A 14 6.33 -3.23 30.93
N ALA A 15 6.62 -4.35 31.61
CA ALA A 15 5.64 -5.03 32.46
C ALA A 15 5.14 -4.15 33.61
N LEU A 16 6.04 -3.41 34.25
CA LEU A 16 5.71 -2.45 35.32
C LEU A 16 4.87 -1.29 34.77
N CYS A 17 5.26 -0.70 33.64
CA CYS A 17 4.52 0.39 33.01
C CYS A 17 3.10 -0.05 32.64
N ARG A 18 2.95 -1.24 32.04
CA ARG A 18 1.65 -1.84 31.76
C ARG A 18 0.83 -2.01 33.04
N HIS A 19 1.42 -2.50 34.13
CA HIS A 19 0.72 -2.63 35.40
C HIS A 19 0.23 -1.28 35.93
N ILE A 20 1.05 -0.23 35.87
CA ILE A 20 0.67 1.12 36.29
C ILE A 20 -0.50 1.66 35.45
N ILE A 21 -0.49 1.47 34.13
CA ILE A 21 -1.61 1.89 33.27
C ILE A 21 -2.90 1.13 33.64
N LEU A 22 -2.79 -0.16 33.96
CA LEU A 22 -3.93 -0.97 34.42
C LEU A 22 -4.45 -0.56 35.81
N GLN A 23 -3.70 0.23 36.59
CA GLN A 23 -4.20 0.87 37.82
C GLN A 23 -5.04 2.12 37.54
N GLY A 24 -5.20 2.54 36.27
CA GLY A 24 -5.99 3.70 35.86
C GLY A 24 -5.19 4.98 35.59
N TYR A 25 -3.85 4.90 35.52
CA TYR A 25 -3.03 6.04 35.10
C TYR A 25 -3.04 6.19 33.57
N ASP A 26 -3.15 7.43 33.09
CA ASP A 26 -3.11 7.71 31.65
C ASP A 26 -1.68 7.45 31.11
N PRO A 27 -1.54 6.74 29.97
CA PRO A 27 -0.23 6.52 29.34
C PRO A 27 0.63 7.77 29.17
N LYS A 28 0.04 8.95 28.96
CA LYS A 28 0.74 10.24 28.81
C LYS A 28 1.40 10.71 30.11
N GLN A 29 0.93 10.25 31.26
CA GLN A 29 1.49 10.58 32.58
C GLN A 29 2.77 9.80 32.91
N ILE A 30 3.18 8.88 32.05
CA ILE A 30 4.32 8.00 32.27
C ILE A 30 5.38 8.23 31.20
N THR A 31 6.63 8.41 31.63
CA THR A 31 7.80 8.43 30.74
C THR A 31 8.81 7.37 31.15
N ILE A 32 9.33 6.62 30.19
CA ILE A 32 10.47 5.71 30.39
C ILE A 32 11.74 6.40 29.90
N LEU A 33 12.72 6.55 30.80
CA LEU A 33 14.01 7.18 30.54
C LEU A 33 15.15 6.17 30.56
N THR A 34 16.15 6.42 29.71
CA THR A 34 17.39 5.65 29.70
C THR A 34 18.58 6.50 29.29
N PHE A 35 19.78 6.11 29.73
CA PHE A 35 21.03 6.80 29.36
C PHE A 35 21.58 6.40 27.98
N TYR A 36 21.06 5.33 27.38
CA TYR A 36 21.62 4.75 26.16
C TYR A 36 20.57 4.63 25.05
N LEU A 37 20.88 5.10 23.84
CA LEU A 37 19.98 5.03 22.68
C LEU A 37 19.61 3.59 22.29
N GLY A 38 20.51 2.62 22.45
CA GLY A 38 20.24 1.21 22.15
C GLY A 38 19.17 0.61 23.07
N GLN A 39 19.18 1.02 24.34
CA GLN A 39 18.11 0.68 25.28
C GLN A 39 16.80 1.38 24.90
N MET A 40 16.86 2.63 24.45
CA MET A 40 15.68 3.39 24.02
C MET A 40 14.96 2.67 22.87
N PHE A 41 15.70 2.23 21.84
CA PHE A 41 15.12 1.47 20.73
C PHE A 41 14.54 0.13 21.19
N THR A 42 15.23 -0.59 22.07
CA THR A 42 14.73 -1.86 22.64
C THR A 42 13.41 -1.65 23.40
N LEU A 43 13.31 -0.58 24.19
CA LEU A 43 12.09 -0.22 24.92
C LEU A 43 10.95 0.18 23.97
N ILE A 44 11.24 0.86 22.86
CA ILE A 44 10.25 1.22 21.84
C ILE A 44 9.69 -0.05 21.18
N GLU A 45 10.57 -0.98 20.78
CA GLU A 45 10.19 -2.26 20.17
C GLU A 45 9.32 -3.10 21.12
N GLU A 46 9.69 -3.22 22.39
CA GLU A 46 8.88 -3.95 23.39
C GLU A 46 7.55 -3.26 23.70
N ARG A 47 7.49 -1.91 23.67
CA ARG A 47 6.25 -1.15 23.84
C ARG A 47 5.26 -1.42 22.71
N GLU A 48 5.74 -1.51 21.46
CA GLU A 48 4.88 -1.69 20.28
C GLU A 48 4.09 -3.02 20.30
N LYS A 49 4.56 -4.01 21.06
CA LYS A 49 3.83 -5.28 21.32
C LYS A 49 2.58 -5.09 22.21
N HIS A 50 2.38 -3.92 22.80
CA HIS A 50 1.33 -3.66 23.78
C HIS A 50 0.51 -2.41 23.42
N SER A 51 -0.65 -2.61 22.78
CA SER A 51 -1.55 -1.53 22.33
C SER A 51 -2.02 -0.59 23.45
N ILE A 52 -2.15 -1.08 24.70
CA ILE A 52 -2.54 -0.26 25.86
C ILE A 52 -1.49 0.81 26.23
N MET A 53 -0.25 0.67 25.76
CA MET A 53 0.85 1.59 26.03
C MET A 53 1.01 2.67 24.97
N THR A 54 0.05 2.76 24.02
CA THR A 54 0.02 3.79 22.98
C THR A 54 -0.15 5.17 23.62
N GLY A 55 0.95 5.93 23.72
CA GLY A 55 0.99 7.24 24.38
C GLY A 55 2.10 7.39 25.42
N VAL A 56 2.70 6.29 25.89
CA VAL A 56 3.87 6.33 26.80
C VAL A 56 5.07 6.89 26.06
N LYS A 57 5.67 7.96 26.61
CA LYS A 57 6.87 8.59 26.05
C LYS A 57 8.12 7.78 26.47
N ILE A 58 8.99 7.48 25.51
CA ILE A 58 10.27 6.82 25.74
C ILE A 58 11.35 7.75 25.18
N ALA A 59 12.31 8.13 26.02
CA ALA A 59 13.31 9.12 25.65
C ALA A 59 14.68 8.82 26.30
N SER A 60 15.74 9.36 25.71
CA SER A 60 17.05 9.39 26.39
C SER A 60 17.08 10.55 27.39
N VAL A 61 17.86 10.39 28.46
CA VAL A 61 18.04 11.46 29.48
C VAL A 61 18.46 12.78 28.84
N ASP A 62 19.36 12.73 27.86
CA ASP A 62 19.85 13.92 27.14
C ASP A 62 18.74 14.62 26.35
N SER A 63 17.82 13.86 25.74
CA SER A 63 16.69 14.40 24.97
C SER A 63 15.50 14.87 25.83
N TYR A 64 15.52 14.57 27.14
CA TYR A 64 14.41 14.82 28.06
C TYR A 64 14.71 15.95 29.06
N GLN A 65 15.76 16.73 28.81
CA GLN A 65 16.14 17.85 29.66
C GLN A 65 15.11 18.99 29.58
N GLY A 66 14.65 19.47 30.73
CA GLY A 66 13.65 20.54 30.82
C GLY A 66 12.20 20.04 30.74
N GLU A 67 11.99 18.77 30.45
CA GLU A 67 10.68 18.13 30.54
C GLU A 67 10.48 17.43 31.89
N GLU A 68 9.23 17.18 32.27
CA GLU A 68 8.85 16.50 33.50
C GLU A 68 7.57 15.71 33.28
N ASN A 69 7.39 14.61 34.03
CA ASN A 69 6.16 13.83 34.01
C ASN A 69 5.78 13.34 35.40
N ASP A 70 4.53 12.92 35.58
CA ASP A 70 4.03 12.43 36.87
C ASP A 70 4.83 11.20 37.34
N ILE A 71 5.05 10.24 36.45
CA ILE A 71 5.75 8.99 36.74
C ILE A 71 6.93 8.81 35.77
N ILE A 72 8.13 8.61 36.33
CA ILE A 72 9.33 8.30 35.56
C ILE A 72 9.81 6.90 35.89
N LEU A 73 10.05 6.11 34.85
CA LEU A 73 10.68 4.79 34.94
C LEU A 73 12.08 4.87 34.32
N LEU A 74 13.14 4.75 35.12
CA LEU A 74 14.52 4.95 34.70
C LEU A 74 15.28 3.60 34.58
N SER A 75 15.88 3.35 33.41
CA SER A 75 16.77 2.20 33.16
C SER A 75 18.24 2.62 33.24
N LEU A 76 19.02 1.94 34.07
CA LEU A 76 20.48 2.18 34.18
C LEU A 76 21.29 1.39 33.15
N VAL A 77 20.78 0.26 32.65
CA VAL A 77 21.34 -0.58 31.58
C VAL A 77 22.62 -1.33 31.95
N ARG A 78 23.55 -0.71 32.66
CA ARG A 78 24.89 -1.23 32.89
C ARG A 78 24.88 -2.31 33.97
N SER A 79 25.21 -3.53 33.55
CA SER A 79 25.55 -4.65 34.42
C SER A 79 26.65 -5.46 33.72
N ASN A 80 27.90 -5.35 34.18
CA ASN A 80 29.03 -6.07 33.59
C ASN A 80 30.09 -6.45 34.62
N GLU A 81 30.81 -7.55 34.37
CA GLU A 81 31.88 -8.06 35.26
C GLU A 81 33.09 -7.11 35.33
N GLU A 82 33.36 -6.35 34.26
CA GLU A 82 34.46 -5.38 34.20
C GLU A 82 34.26 -4.12 35.08
N GLY A 83 33.10 -3.93 35.71
CA GLY A 83 32.87 -2.78 36.59
C GLY A 83 32.77 -1.42 35.88
N LYS A 84 32.44 -1.37 34.58
CA LYS A 84 32.43 -0.13 33.78
C LYS A 84 31.02 0.43 33.65
N ILE A 85 30.84 1.70 33.99
CA ILE A 85 29.50 2.35 34.02
C ILE A 85 29.29 3.46 32.96
N GLY A 86 30.34 3.90 32.27
CA GLY A 86 30.24 4.75 31.08
C GLY A 86 29.51 6.08 31.33
N PHE A 87 28.47 6.39 30.53
CA PHE A 87 27.68 7.63 30.62
C PHE A 87 26.99 7.85 31.97
N LEU A 88 26.91 6.82 32.82
CA LEU A 88 26.36 6.92 34.18
C LEU A 88 27.30 7.61 35.17
N ILE A 89 28.54 7.93 34.80
CA ILE A 89 29.49 8.67 35.65
C ILE A 89 29.15 10.16 35.72
N SER A 90 28.50 10.70 34.69
CA SER A 90 28.24 12.15 34.57
C SER A 90 27.20 12.63 35.59
N GLU A 91 27.65 13.41 36.56
CA GLU A 91 26.81 13.96 37.64
C GLU A 91 25.64 14.79 37.11
N ASN A 92 25.86 15.62 36.09
CA ASN A 92 24.80 16.43 35.48
C ASN A 92 23.66 15.57 34.91
N ARG A 93 24.01 14.45 34.25
CA ARG A 93 23.00 13.54 33.68
C ARG A 93 22.24 12.78 34.75
N ILE A 94 22.91 12.43 35.85
CA ILE A 94 22.26 11.82 37.03
C ILE A 94 21.24 12.81 37.62
N CYS A 95 21.65 14.05 37.85
CA CYS A 95 20.78 15.09 38.38
C CYS A 95 19.57 15.34 37.47
N VAL A 96 19.76 15.40 36.14
CA VAL A 96 18.64 15.50 35.21
C VAL A 96 17.71 14.30 35.35
N ALA A 97 18.22 13.06 35.25
CA ALA A 97 17.40 11.85 35.31
C ALA A 97 16.58 11.73 36.60
N LEU A 98 17.16 12.07 37.75
CA LEU A 98 16.49 11.97 39.06
C LEU A 98 15.47 13.09 39.32
N SER A 99 15.53 14.20 38.59
CA SER A 99 14.67 15.39 38.80
C SER A 99 13.47 15.49 37.84
N ARG A 100 13.22 14.48 37.00
CA ARG A 100 12.14 14.54 35.99
C ARG A 100 10.75 14.11 36.51
N ALA A 101 10.68 13.47 37.68
CA ALA A 101 9.45 12.89 38.22
C ALA A 101 8.74 13.86 39.17
N LYS A 102 7.44 14.06 38.98
CA LYS A 102 6.61 14.87 39.90
C LYS A 102 6.08 14.07 41.08
N LYS A 103 5.66 12.82 40.85
CA LYS A 103 4.97 11.98 41.85
C LYS A 103 5.78 10.74 42.20
N ALA A 104 6.28 10.01 41.20
CA ALA A 104 6.99 8.75 41.45
C ALA A 104 8.16 8.53 40.49
N LEU A 105 9.29 8.08 41.04
CA LEU A 105 10.48 7.68 40.30
C LEU A 105 10.82 6.23 40.62
N TYR A 106 10.84 5.37 39.60
CA TYR A 106 11.27 3.98 39.73
C TYR A 106 12.59 3.79 38.96
N VAL A 107 13.64 3.36 39.66
CA VAL A 107 14.96 3.13 39.06
C VAL A 107 15.24 1.63 39.01
N ILE A 108 15.51 1.12 37.82
CA ILE A 108 15.79 -0.30 37.57
C ILE A 108 17.21 -0.44 37.04
N GLY A 109 18.03 -1.25 37.71
CA GLY A 109 19.40 -1.54 37.30
C GLY A 109 20.27 -2.10 38.42
N ASN A 110 21.54 -2.36 38.12
CA ASN A 110 22.52 -2.87 39.08
C ASN A 110 23.10 -1.73 39.93
N MET A 111 22.45 -1.42 41.05
CA MET A 111 22.81 -0.28 41.89
C MET A 111 24.17 -0.46 42.59
N ASP A 112 24.54 -1.68 42.97
CA ASP A 112 25.81 -1.97 43.65
C ASP A 112 27.01 -1.68 42.72
N LEU A 113 26.89 -2.06 41.44
CA LEU A 113 27.88 -1.74 40.43
C LEU A 113 28.07 -0.23 40.26
N VAL A 114 26.97 0.51 40.14
CA VAL A 114 27.01 1.95 39.85
C VAL A 114 27.47 2.75 41.07
N ALA A 115 27.05 2.36 42.27
CA ALA A 115 27.51 2.97 43.53
C ALA A 115 28.99 2.74 43.80
N SER A 116 29.55 1.59 43.38
CA SER A 116 30.99 1.31 43.56
C SER A 116 31.91 2.24 42.75
N LYS A 117 31.39 2.91 41.72
CA LYS A 117 32.17 3.72 40.76
C LYS A 117 31.81 5.21 40.72
N SER A 118 30.72 5.64 41.36
CA SER A 118 30.29 7.04 41.37
C SER A 118 29.89 7.47 42.78
N VAL A 119 30.48 8.57 43.25
CA VAL A 119 30.22 9.16 44.57
C VAL A 119 28.76 9.58 44.71
N LEU A 120 28.19 10.18 43.66
CA LEU A 120 26.80 10.63 43.67
C LEU A 120 25.83 9.44 43.75
N TRP A 121 26.04 8.39 42.95
CA TRP A 121 25.23 7.17 43.03
C TRP A 121 25.37 6.45 44.38
N LYS A 122 26.55 6.51 45.02
CA LYS A 122 26.74 6.00 46.38
C LYS A 122 25.87 6.76 47.40
N ARG A 123 25.83 8.10 47.32
CA ARG A 123 24.93 8.91 48.16
C ARG A 123 23.46 8.60 47.89
N VAL A 124 23.07 8.43 46.62
CA VAL A 124 21.70 8.03 46.26
C VAL A 124 21.37 6.66 46.86
N LEU A 125 22.30 5.70 46.82
CA LEU A 125 22.13 4.39 47.44
C LEU A 125 21.94 4.47 48.96
N GLU A 126 22.72 5.31 49.65
CA GLU A 126 22.60 5.54 51.10
C GLU A 126 21.21 6.10 51.45
N VAL A 127 20.75 7.13 50.74
CA VAL A 127 19.41 7.72 50.93
C VAL A 127 18.29 6.69 50.66
N LEU A 128 18.43 5.86 49.63
CA LEU A 128 17.46 4.82 49.33
C LEU A 128 17.43 3.72 50.41
N LYS A 129 18.57 3.39 51.01
CA LYS A 129 18.67 2.44 52.13
C LYS A 129 18.01 3.01 53.39
N GLU A 130 18.28 4.26 53.74
CA GLU A 130 17.67 4.94 54.89
C GLU A 130 16.15 4.99 54.79
N LYS A 131 15.61 5.22 53.60
CA LYS A 131 14.16 5.26 53.34
C LYS A 131 13.51 3.88 53.17
N GLY A 132 14.28 2.79 53.23
CA GLY A 132 13.78 1.45 52.92
C GLY A 132 13.21 1.31 51.50
N ALA A 133 13.69 2.13 50.56
CA ALA A 133 13.18 2.27 49.19
C ALA A 133 14.04 1.53 48.15
N ILE A 134 14.86 0.57 48.59
CA ILE A 134 15.68 -0.30 47.75
C ILE A 134 15.46 -1.76 48.12
N GLY A 135 15.40 -2.63 47.10
CA GLY A 135 15.30 -4.06 47.29
C GLY A 135 15.42 -4.81 45.97
N SER A 136 15.61 -6.13 46.06
CA SER A 136 15.62 -7.03 44.90
C SER A 136 14.22 -7.35 44.36
N LYS A 137 13.17 -6.92 45.07
CA LYS A 137 11.77 -7.13 44.74
C LYS A 137 10.96 -5.86 44.99
N LEU A 138 9.98 -5.59 44.15
CA LEU A 138 9.01 -4.52 44.30
C LEU A 138 7.68 -5.09 44.83
N LYS A 139 7.13 -4.50 45.89
CA LYS A 139 5.84 -4.92 46.47
C LYS A 139 4.70 -4.11 45.84
N LEU A 140 3.78 -4.79 45.16
CA LEU A 140 2.59 -4.21 44.56
C LEU A 140 1.37 -4.47 45.46
N LYS A 141 0.59 -3.43 45.76
CA LYS A 141 -0.62 -3.51 46.58
C LYS A 141 -1.85 -3.35 45.69
N CYS A 142 -2.82 -4.25 45.82
CA CYS A 142 -4.09 -4.13 45.10
C CYS A 142 -4.98 -3.04 45.74
N VAL A 143 -5.50 -2.11 44.92
CA VAL A 143 -6.39 -1.03 45.38
C VAL A 143 -7.71 -1.59 45.93
N LYS A 144 -8.30 -2.59 45.25
CA LYS A 144 -9.56 -3.23 45.67
C LYS A 144 -9.39 -4.17 46.88
N HIS A 145 -8.23 -4.84 46.98
CA HIS A 145 -7.94 -5.79 48.05
C HIS A 145 -6.64 -5.38 48.77
N PRO A 146 -6.69 -4.41 49.71
CA PRO A 146 -5.50 -3.85 50.36
C PRO A 146 -4.64 -4.87 51.11
N GLN A 147 -5.22 -6.02 51.50
CA GLN A 147 -4.55 -7.11 52.19
C GLN A 147 -3.72 -8.01 51.26
N GLN A 148 -3.92 -7.92 49.94
CA GLN A 148 -3.20 -8.71 48.94
C GLN A 148 -1.98 -7.95 48.42
N LEU A 149 -0.80 -8.46 48.77
CA LEU A 149 0.50 -7.94 48.35
C LEU A 149 1.16 -8.91 47.37
N THR A 150 1.61 -8.42 46.22
CA THR A 150 2.34 -9.21 45.22
C THR A 150 3.78 -8.72 45.13
N GLU A 151 4.75 -9.61 45.35
CA GLU A 151 6.17 -9.28 45.16
C GLU A 151 6.59 -9.58 43.72
N VAL A 152 7.16 -8.60 43.02
CA VAL A 152 7.64 -8.76 41.64
C VAL A 152 9.14 -8.48 41.54
N SER A 153 9.86 -9.39 40.89
CA SER A 153 11.31 -9.32 40.65
C SER A 153 11.69 -9.60 39.19
N LYS A 154 10.87 -10.38 38.49
CA LYS A 154 11.02 -10.77 37.09
C LYS A 154 9.74 -10.50 36.32
N VAL A 155 9.85 -10.43 35.00
CA VAL A 155 8.70 -10.25 34.09
C VAL A 155 7.61 -11.30 34.32
N ARG A 156 8.00 -12.55 34.63
CA ARG A 156 7.06 -13.65 34.89
C ARG A 156 6.21 -13.44 36.15
N ASP A 157 6.69 -12.65 37.10
CA ASP A 157 5.98 -12.39 38.36
C ASP A 157 4.74 -11.49 38.15
N PHE A 158 4.63 -10.85 36.97
CA PHE A 158 3.44 -10.09 36.57
C PHE A 158 2.33 -10.98 35.96
N VAL A 159 2.60 -12.25 35.64
CA VAL A 159 1.62 -13.18 35.04
C VAL A 159 0.40 -13.43 35.92
N PRO A 160 0.52 -13.58 37.26
CA PRO A 160 -0.64 -13.74 38.13
C PRO A 160 -1.57 -12.51 38.16
N ILE A 161 -1.03 -11.32 37.90
CA ILE A 161 -1.66 -9.98 38.06
C ILE A 161 -1.83 -9.25 36.71
N THR A 162 -2.02 -10.00 35.62
CA THR A 162 -2.11 -9.48 34.24
C THR A 162 -3.22 -8.46 33.99
N GLU A 163 -4.22 -8.42 34.87
CA GLU A 163 -5.41 -7.55 34.77
C GLU A 163 -5.34 -6.32 35.69
N GLY A 164 -4.18 -6.08 36.32
CA GLY A 164 -3.96 -4.90 37.16
C GLY A 164 -4.43 -5.02 38.60
N GLY A 165 -5.20 -6.05 38.99
CA GLY A 165 -5.52 -6.29 40.40
C GLY A 165 -4.71 -7.44 41.02
N CYS A 166 -5.32 -8.13 41.98
CA CYS A 166 -4.74 -9.31 42.63
C CYS A 166 -5.26 -10.63 42.02
N THR A 167 -4.92 -11.76 42.64
CA THR A 167 -5.30 -13.11 42.20
C THR A 167 -6.74 -13.51 42.55
N LEU A 168 -7.46 -12.70 43.33
CA LEU A 168 -8.86 -12.95 43.70
C LEU A 168 -9.80 -12.69 42.52
N MET A 169 -10.97 -13.33 42.50
CA MET A 169 -11.99 -13.13 41.48
C MET A 169 -12.75 -11.81 41.70
N CYS A 170 -13.19 -11.15 40.63
CA CYS A 170 -13.85 -9.85 40.73
C CYS A 170 -15.26 -9.92 41.36
N ASN A 171 -16.06 -10.95 41.01
CA ASN A 171 -17.39 -11.23 41.54
C ASN A 171 -18.39 -10.05 41.53
N THR A 172 -18.14 -9.01 40.74
CA THR A 172 -19.04 -7.86 40.61
C THR A 172 -20.21 -8.21 39.69
N GLU A 173 -21.42 -7.79 40.05
CA GLU A 173 -22.62 -7.98 39.25
C GLU A 173 -22.59 -7.08 38.01
N LEU A 174 -22.76 -7.69 36.83
CA LEU A 174 -22.80 -7.00 35.55
C LEU A 174 -24.21 -6.49 35.27
N SER A 175 -24.35 -5.52 34.35
CA SER A 175 -25.64 -4.99 33.90
C SER A 175 -26.61 -6.04 33.34
N CYS A 176 -26.12 -7.22 32.98
CA CYS A 176 -26.92 -8.35 32.52
C CYS A 176 -27.37 -9.32 33.63
N GLY A 177 -27.09 -9.03 34.90
CA GLY A 177 -27.40 -9.89 36.06
C GLY A 177 -26.43 -11.06 36.28
N HIS A 178 -25.41 -11.21 35.42
CA HIS A 178 -24.35 -12.21 35.60
C HIS A 178 -23.17 -11.66 36.41
N ILE A 179 -22.41 -12.53 37.08
CA ILE A 179 -21.21 -12.16 37.84
C ILE A 179 -19.94 -12.14 36.97
N CYS A 180 -19.06 -11.16 37.22
CA CYS A 180 -17.76 -11.09 36.54
C CYS A 180 -16.81 -12.20 37.01
N LYS A 181 -16.52 -13.17 36.13
CA LYS A 181 -15.57 -14.29 36.36
C LYS A 181 -14.11 -13.95 36.05
N ARG A 182 -13.75 -12.67 35.90
CA ARG A 182 -12.35 -12.24 35.70
C ARG A 182 -11.61 -12.18 37.03
N LYS A 183 -10.27 -12.12 36.97
CA LYS A 183 -9.47 -11.78 38.16
C LYS A 183 -9.74 -10.32 38.53
N CYS A 184 -9.38 -9.95 39.74
CA CYS A 184 -9.55 -8.60 40.23
C CYS A 184 -8.91 -7.60 39.23
N HIS A 185 -9.69 -6.63 38.78
CA HIS A 185 -9.26 -5.56 37.89
C HIS A 185 -9.93 -4.24 38.25
N LEU A 186 -9.31 -3.12 37.87
CA LEU A 186 -9.84 -1.77 38.10
C LEU A 186 -10.66 -1.24 36.91
N ASN A 187 -10.51 -1.84 35.73
CA ASN A 187 -11.23 -1.43 34.53
C ASN A 187 -12.76 -1.52 34.71
N SER A 188 -13.49 -0.61 34.05
CA SER A 188 -14.96 -0.63 34.05
C SER A 188 -15.52 -1.91 33.39
N HIS A 189 -16.67 -2.35 33.88
CA HIS A 189 -17.39 -3.51 33.35
C HIS A 189 -18.30 -3.15 32.16
N ASP A 190 -18.41 -1.87 31.78
CA ASP A 190 -19.29 -1.40 30.69
C ASP A 190 -18.94 -2.01 29.33
N THR A 191 -17.67 -2.35 29.13
CA THR A 191 -17.17 -2.98 27.88
C THR A 191 -17.03 -4.50 28.00
N TYR A 192 -17.31 -5.08 29.17
CA TYR A 192 -17.14 -6.50 29.39
C TYR A 192 -18.28 -7.30 28.77
N LYS A 193 -17.96 -8.06 27.72
CA LYS A 193 -18.89 -8.96 27.04
C LYS A 193 -19.11 -10.23 27.88
N CYS A 194 -20.26 -10.32 28.54
CA CYS A 194 -20.63 -11.48 29.34
C CYS A 194 -20.75 -12.77 28.49
N LYS A 195 -19.96 -13.79 28.83
CA LYS A 195 -19.90 -15.08 28.11
C LYS A 195 -20.80 -16.18 28.71
N GLU A 196 -21.67 -15.84 29.67
CA GLU A 196 -22.65 -16.80 30.19
C GLU A 196 -23.81 -16.99 29.20
N ILE A 197 -24.56 -18.08 29.34
CA ILE A 197 -25.76 -18.33 28.53
C ILE A 197 -26.85 -17.36 28.97
N CYS A 198 -27.49 -16.66 28.03
CA CYS A 198 -28.42 -15.57 28.32
C CYS A 198 -29.63 -15.99 29.17
N GLY A 199 -30.30 -17.09 28.82
CA GLY A 199 -31.43 -17.63 29.58
C GLY A 199 -32.72 -16.80 29.59
N LYS A 200 -32.73 -15.59 28.99
CA LYS A 200 -33.92 -14.72 28.85
C LYS A 200 -35.05 -15.41 28.06
N GLU A 201 -36.29 -15.14 28.45
CA GLU A 201 -37.50 -15.58 27.74
C GLU A 201 -37.74 -14.70 26.51
N MET A 202 -37.86 -15.33 25.34
CA MET A 202 -37.78 -14.64 24.05
C MET A 202 -39.12 -14.42 23.34
N CYS A 203 -40.18 -15.11 23.77
CA CYS A 203 -41.48 -15.07 23.09
C CYS A 203 -42.59 -15.46 24.07
N ILE A 204 -43.85 -15.27 23.65
CA ILE A 204 -45.06 -15.65 24.41
C ILE A 204 -45.10 -17.14 24.79
N TYR A 205 -44.46 -18.00 24.00
CA TYR A 205 -44.33 -19.45 24.27
C TYR A 205 -43.19 -19.78 25.26
N ARG A 206 -42.58 -18.77 25.91
CA ARG A 206 -41.53 -18.89 26.94
C ARG A 206 -40.29 -19.67 26.53
N HIS A 207 -39.88 -19.56 25.27
CA HIS A 207 -38.63 -20.16 24.83
C HIS A 207 -37.41 -19.40 25.39
N LYS A 208 -36.46 -20.14 25.97
CA LYS A 208 -35.25 -19.58 26.58
C LYS A 208 -34.14 -19.38 25.57
N CYS A 209 -33.50 -18.21 25.61
CA CYS A 209 -32.35 -17.90 24.76
C CYS A 209 -31.12 -18.78 25.11
N LYS A 210 -30.60 -19.49 24.11
CA LYS A 210 -29.38 -20.33 24.21
C LYS A 210 -28.10 -19.62 23.75
N LYS A 211 -28.19 -18.35 23.33
CA LYS A 211 -27.03 -17.55 22.89
C LYS A 211 -26.22 -17.05 24.10
N LEU A 212 -24.99 -16.62 23.84
CA LEU A 212 -24.15 -15.97 24.86
C LEU A 212 -24.76 -14.61 25.22
N CYS A 213 -24.68 -14.22 26.49
CA CYS A 213 -25.40 -13.05 27.02
C CYS A 213 -25.02 -11.73 26.33
N PHE A 214 -23.79 -11.58 25.84
CA PHE A 214 -23.39 -10.40 25.05
C PHE A 214 -23.94 -10.35 23.63
N GLN A 215 -24.50 -11.46 23.13
CA GLN A 215 -25.09 -11.55 21.79
C GLN A 215 -26.56 -11.13 21.86
N ASP A 216 -26.99 -10.35 20.87
CA ASP A 216 -28.38 -9.99 20.76
C ASP A 216 -29.24 -11.25 20.58
N CYS A 217 -30.27 -11.35 21.41
CA CYS A 217 -31.10 -12.53 21.49
C CYS A 217 -31.96 -12.69 20.23
N GLY A 218 -32.36 -11.58 19.59
CA GLY A 218 -33.10 -11.56 18.32
C GLY A 218 -34.46 -12.27 18.40
N GLU A 219 -35.03 -12.61 17.24
CA GLU A 219 -36.34 -13.26 17.16
C GLU A 219 -36.28 -14.78 17.43
N CYS A 220 -37.40 -15.35 17.88
CA CYS A 220 -37.48 -16.77 18.22
C CYS A 220 -37.59 -17.63 16.94
N MET A 221 -36.49 -18.28 16.54
CA MET A 221 -36.43 -19.15 15.35
C MET A 221 -36.89 -20.60 15.60
N ILE A 222 -37.49 -20.90 16.75
CA ILE A 222 -37.93 -22.27 17.05
C ILE A 222 -39.11 -22.62 16.13
N PRO A 223 -39.06 -23.73 15.37
CA PRO A 223 -40.12 -24.09 14.45
C PRO A 223 -41.35 -24.60 15.22
N LEU A 224 -42.51 -24.03 14.90
CA LEU A 224 -43.83 -24.53 15.29
C LEU A 224 -44.44 -25.26 14.08
N PHE A 225 -44.94 -26.48 14.30
CA PHE A 225 -45.56 -27.28 13.24
C PHE A 225 -47.07 -27.06 13.24
N GLY A 226 -47.65 -26.69 12.09
CA GLY A 226 -49.08 -26.41 11.99
C GLY A 226 -49.62 -26.43 10.56
N GLU A 227 -50.96 -26.41 10.46
CA GLU A 227 -51.71 -26.35 9.21
C GLU A 227 -51.90 -24.90 8.75
N LEU A 228 -51.51 -24.60 7.51
CA LEU A 228 -51.62 -23.27 6.90
C LEU A 228 -53.04 -23.03 6.34
N PRO A 229 -53.48 -21.77 6.13
CA PRO A 229 -54.80 -21.46 5.57
C PRO A 229 -55.09 -22.07 4.19
N CYS A 230 -54.05 -22.48 3.46
CA CYS A 230 -54.16 -23.18 2.17
C CYS A 230 -54.37 -24.71 2.30
N GLY A 231 -54.49 -25.25 3.52
CA GLY A 231 -54.69 -26.68 3.81
C GLY A 231 -53.41 -27.53 3.79
N HIS A 232 -52.23 -26.90 3.79
CA HIS A 232 -50.93 -27.59 3.79
C HIS A 232 -50.21 -27.48 5.13
N TRP A 233 -49.48 -28.52 5.53
CA TRP A 233 -48.70 -28.56 6.78
C TRP A 233 -47.27 -28.04 6.58
N ALA A 234 -46.78 -27.18 7.47
CA ALA A 234 -45.43 -26.63 7.41
C ALA A 234 -44.82 -26.32 8.79
N ASN A 235 -43.48 -26.24 8.83
CA ASN A 235 -42.72 -25.73 9.97
C ASN A 235 -42.61 -24.20 9.84
N VAL A 236 -43.36 -23.48 10.67
CA VAL A 236 -43.38 -22.02 10.71
C VAL A 236 -42.50 -21.54 11.86
N PRO A 237 -41.53 -20.64 11.64
CA PRO A 237 -40.76 -20.06 12.73
C PRO A 237 -41.68 -19.36 13.76
N CYS A 238 -41.42 -19.52 15.05
CA CYS A 238 -42.26 -19.03 16.14
C CYS A 238 -42.59 -17.52 16.07
N TYR A 239 -41.77 -16.70 15.44
CA TYR A 239 -42.02 -15.27 15.27
C TYR A 239 -42.94 -14.92 14.09
N VAL A 240 -43.21 -15.88 13.18
CA VAL A 240 -44.03 -15.68 11.99
C VAL A 240 -45.44 -16.19 12.24
N ASP A 241 -46.45 -15.35 11.99
CA ASP A 241 -47.85 -15.77 12.04
C ASP A 241 -48.13 -16.84 10.96
N PRO A 242 -48.70 -18.00 11.31
CA PRO A 242 -49.10 -19.04 10.34
C PRO A 242 -49.97 -18.54 9.19
N VAL A 243 -50.71 -17.43 9.37
CA VAL A 243 -51.58 -16.84 8.33
C VAL A 243 -50.78 -16.14 7.24
N GLU A 244 -49.67 -15.49 7.58
CA GLU A 244 -48.82 -14.76 6.62
C GLU A 244 -47.77 -15.66 5.93
N TYR A 245 -47.64 -16.90 6.38
CA TYR A 245 -46.62 -17.82 5.89
C TYR A 245 -46.91 -18.33 4.47
N LYS A 246 -46.05 -17.96 3.52
CA LYS A 246 -46.16 -18.34 2.10
C LYS A 246 -45.90 -19.84 1.89
N CYS A 247 -46.94 -20.58 1.54
CA CYS A 247 -46.86 -22.03 1.34
C CYS A 247 -46.04 -22.42 0.09
N ASN A 248 -44.95 -23.17 0.29
CA ASN A 248 -44.04 -23.62 -0.78
C ASN A 248 -44.45 -24.94 -1.47
N VAL A 249 -45.62 -25.51 -1.15
CA VAL A 249 -46.08 -26.77 -1.77
C VAL A 249 -46.36 -26.55 -3.27
N ILE A 250 -45.91 -27.48 -4.12
CA ILE A 250 -46.04 -27.41 -5.57
C ILE A 250 -47.40 -27.98 -5.99
N VAL A 251 -48.23 -27.17 -6.66
CA VAL A 251 -49.55 -27.54 -7.18
C VAL A 251 -49.58 -27.48 -8.71
N LYS A 252 -50.41 -28.32 -9.34
CA LYS A 252 -50.62 -28.34 -10.80
C LYS A 252 -51.86 -27.53 -11.14
N VAL A 253 -51.76 -26.62 -12.11
CA VAL A 253 -52.87 -25.75 -12.55
C VAL A 253 -52.91 -25.64 -14.07
N ILE A 254 -54.11 -25.48 -14.66
CA ILE A 254 -54.32 -25.32 -16.10
C ILE A 254 -54.55 -23.84 -16.41
N LEU A 255 -53.79 -23.29 -17.36
CA LEU A 255 -53.92 -21.89 -17.77
C LEU A 255 -55.19 -21.68 -18.61
N GLN A 256 -56.14 -20.89 -18.13
CA GLN A 256 -57.41 -20.62 -18.83
C GLN A 256 -57.23 -19.94 -20.20
N SER A 257 -56.11 -19.24 -20.44
CA SER A 257 -55.84 -18.52 -21.69
C SER A 257 -55.36 -19.40 -22.84
N CYS A 258 -54.84 -20.61 -22.58
CA CYS A 258 -54.29 -21.48 -23.62
C CYS A 258 -54.49 -22.98 -23.39
N GLY A 259 -55.11 -23.39 -22.27
CA GLY A 259 -55.43 -24.80 -21.97
C GLY A 259 -54.26 -25.68 -21.51
N HIS A 260 -53.05 -25.14 -21.35
CA HIS A 260 -51.85 -25.91 -20.98
C HIS A 260 -51.67 -26.07 -19.47
N GLU A 261 -51.21 -27.25 -19.04
CA GLU A 261 -50.92 -27.59 -17.62
C GLU A 261 -49.51 -27.12 -17.21
N ILE A 262 -49.42 -26.44 -16.06
CA ILE A 262 -48.16 -25.96 -15.47
C ILE A 262 -48.06 -26.29 -13.97
N LYS A 263 -46.83 -26.41 -13.45
CA LYS A 263 -46.53 -26.60 -12.03
C LYS A 263 -46.12 -25.26 -11.41
N LYS A 264 -46.77 -24.83 -10.32
CA LYS A 264 -46.44 -23.60 -9.59
C LYS A 264 -46.40 -23.85 -8.08
N LYS A 265 -45.84 -22.93 -7.30
CA LYS A 265 -45.99 -22.97 -5.83
C LYS A 265 -47.38 -22.47 -5.44
N CYS A 266 -47.92 -22.97 -4.33
CA CYS A 266 -49.29 -22.70 -3.89
C CYS A 266 -49.60 -21.19 -3.75
N PHE A 267 -48.64 -20.38 -3.27
CA PHE A 267 -48.83 -18.94 -3.05
C PHE A 267 -48.72 -18.06 -4.32
N GLU A 268 -48.23 -18.57 -5.45
CA GLU A 268 -47.98 -17.77 -6.65
C GLU A 268 -49.28 -17.52 -7.43
N ASP A 269 -49.57 -16.30 -7.88
CA ASP A 269 -50.79 -16.01 -8.66
C ASP A 269 -50.69 -16.57 -10.09
N VAL A 270 -51.73 -17.28 -10.54
CA VAL A 270 -51.82 -17.92 -11.87
C VAL A 270 -51.83 -16.88 -13.00
N LYS A 271 -52.34 -15.67 -12.73
CA LYS A 271 -52.50 -14.61 -13.75
C LYS A 271 -51.18 -14.06 -14.29
N ILE A 272 -50.07 -14.26 -13.57
CA ILE A 272 -48.76 -13.66 -13.89
C ILE A 272 -47.88 -14.64 -14.70
N ILE A 273 -48.25 -15.93 -14.74
CA ILE A 273 -47.39 -16.98 -15.30
C ILE A 273 -47.60 -17.10 -16.81
N LYS A 274 -46.55 -16.84 -17.59
CA LYS A 274 -46.55 -16.99 -19.05
C LYS A 274 -46.36 -18.47 -19.44
N CYS A 275 -47.11 -18.92 -20.45
CA CYS A 275 -47.03 -20.29 -20.94
C CYS A 275 -45.64 -20.62 -21.51
N THR A 276 -45.11 -21.79 -21.18
CA THR A 276 -43.77 -22.26 -21.62
C THR A 276 -43.83 -23.21 -22.82
N TRP A 277 -45.02 -23.63 -23.25
CA TRP A 277 -45.24 -24.50 -24.40
C TRP A 277 -44.93 -23.78 -25.73
N GLY A 278 -44.44 -24.52 -26.73
CA GLY A 278 -44.12 -23.97 -28.06
C GLY A 278 -45.37 -23.71 -28.90
N CYS A 279 -45.34 -22.69 -29.77
CA CYS A 279 -46.42 -22.43 -30.72
C CYS A 279 -46.32 -23.34 -31.97
N GLU A 280 -47.40 -24.02 -32.35
CA GLU A 280 -47.41 -24.99 -33.46
C GLU A 280 -47.91 -24.42 -34.81
N SER A 281 -48.27 -23.13 -34.87
CA SER A 281 -48.85 -22.50 -36.07
C SER A 281 -47.82 -22.21 -37.18
N ARG A 282 -48.24 -22.37 -38.46
CA ARG A 282 -47.45 -21.98 -39.65
C ARG A 282 -47.90 -20.61 -40.17
N LEU A 283 -46.93 -19.75 -40.47
CA LEU A 283 -47.15 -18.39 -40.99
C LEU A 283 -47.51 -18.41 -42.49
N PRO A 284 -48.17 -17.35 -43.01
CA PRO A 284 -48.53 -17.23 -44.43
C PRO A 284 -47.34 -17.33 -45.41
N CYS A 285 -46.14 -17.00 -44.95
CA CYS A 285 -44.89 -17.17 -45.72
C CYS A 285 -44.39 -18.63 -45.81
N GLY A 286 -45.12 -19.60 -45.26
CA GLY A 286 -44.80 -21.03 -45.30
C GLY A 286 -43.88 -21.54 -44.18
N HIS A 287 -43.44 -20.67 -43.26
CA HIS A 287 -42.52 -21.01 -42.17
C HIS A 287 -43.22 -21.28 -40.82
N ALA A 288 -42.70 -22.21 -40.02
CA ALA A 288 -43.21 -22.51 -38.68
C ALA A 288 -42.84 -21.43 -37.65
N CYS A 289 -43.77 -21.10 -36.74
CA CYS A 289 -43.52 -20.18 -35.63
C CYS A 289 -42.49 -20.76 -34.64
N ARG A 290 -41.60 -19.92 -34.09
CA ARG A 290 -40.60 -20.32 -33.07
C ARG A 290 -40.86 -19.72 -31.69
N LEU A 291 -41.94 -18.97 -31.54
CA LEU A 291 -42.29 -18.38 -30.25
C LEU A 291 -42.98 -19.41 -29.35
N LYS A 292 -42.94 -19.14 -28.04
CA LYS A 292 -43.79 -19.84 -27.06
C LYS A 292 -45.24 -19.41 -27.26
N CYS A 293 -46.19 -20.19 -26.75
CA CYS A 293 -47.62 -19.96 -26.84
C CYS A 293 -47.97 -18.51 -26.47
N HIS A 294 -48.40 -17.73 -27.48
CA HIS A 294 -48.70 -16.30 -27.36
C HIS A 294 -50.14 -15.97 -27.78
N VAL A 295 -51.04 -16.95 -27.67
CA VAL A 295 -52.45 -16.86 -28.10
C VAL A 295 -53.18 -15.68 -27.44
N GLY A 296 -52.75 -15.24 -26.25
CA GLY A 296 -53.30 -14.05 -25.58
C GLY A 296 -52.86 -12.70 -26.16
N ASP A 297 -51.71 -12.61 -26.85
CA ASP A 297 -51.12 -11.34 -27.32
C ASP A 297 -51.24 -11.13 -28.85
N ASP A 298 -51.20 -12.22 -29.62
CA ASP A 298 -51.33 -12.24 -31.09
C ASP A 298 -52.01 -13.55 -31.54
N PRO A 299 -53.35 -13.65 -31.44
CA PRO A 299 -54.11 -14.87 -31.74
C PRO A 299 -53.94 -15.32 -33.20
N ASP A 300 -53.97 -14.35 -34.13
CA ASP A 300 -53.96 -14.58 -35.58
C ASP A 300 -52.57 -14.48 -36.23
N HIS A 301 -51.51 -14.29 -35.43
CA HIS A 301 -50.13 -14.11 -35.92
C HIS A 301 -49.95 -12.94 -36.90
N ASN A 302 -50.71 -11.86 -36.70
CA ASN A 302 -50.66 -10.67 -37.56
C ASN A 302 -49.55 -9.70 -37.16
N LYS A 303 -49.08 -9.76 -35.90
CA LYS A 303 -47.98 -8.91 -35.40
C LYS A 303 -46.62 -9.56 -35.62
N TYR A 304 -46.53 -10.89 -35.57
CA TYR A 304 -45.25 -11.60 -35.73
C TYR A 304 -44.77 -11.66 -37.19
N LYS A 305 -43.65 -11.00 -37.50
CA LYS A 305 -43.02 -11.00 -38.84
C LYS A 305 -41.89 -12.03 -38.95
N CYS A 306 -41.90 -12.83 -40.02
CA CYS A 306 -40.92 -13.90 -40.22
C CYS A 306 -39.50 -13.36 -40.48
N LEU A 307 -38.55 -13.74 -39.62
CA LEU A 307 -37.15 -13.28 -39.68
C LEU A 307 -36.24 -14.17 -40.55
N ARG A 308 -36.77 -15.20 -41.24
CA ARG A 308 -35.97 -16.04 -42.14
C ARG A 308 -35.51 -15.26 -43.39
N PRO A 309 -34.35 -15.63 -43.98
CA PRO A 309 -33.88 -15.04 -45.23
C PRO A 309 -34.85 -15.34 -46.38
N CYS A 310 -35.06 -14.35 -47.26
CA CYS A 310 -35.99 -14.43 -48.38
C CYS A 310 -35.49 -15.41 -49.47
N GLY A 311 -36.38 -16.28 -49.98
CA GLY A 311 -36.05 -17.21 -51.08
C GLY A 311 -36.34 -16.67 -52.49
N ARG A 312 -36.62 -15.37 -52.66
CA ARG A 312 -37.09 -14.77 -53.93
C ARG A 312 -35.93 -14.12 -54.72
N LYS A 313 -36.03 -14.06 -56.06
CA LYS A 313 -35.06 -13.43 -56.98
C LYS A 313 -35.11 -11.88 -56.88
N LYS A 314 -33.98 -11.19 -57.05
CA LYS A 314 -33.88 -9.70 -57.04
C LYS A 314 -34.50 -9.07 -58.30
N LEU A 315 -35.12 -7.89 -58.17
CA LEU A 315 -35.84 -7.20 -59.26
C LEU A 315 -34.87 -6.65 -60.35
N ASN A 316 -35.19 -6.88 -61.63
CA ASN A 316 -34.44 -6.45 -62.84
C ASN A 316 -32.96 -6.89 -62.91
N CYS A 317 -32.70 -8.16 -62.58
CA CYS A 317 -31.37 -8.76 -62.69
C CYS A 317 -31.37 -9.95 -63.66
N ASN A 318 -30.58 -9.87 -64.74
CA ASN A 318 -30.51 -10.90 -65.79
C ASN A 318 -29.61 -12.10 -65.45
N GLN A 319 -29.13 -12.23 -64.20
CA GLN A 319 -28.25 -13.33 -63.75
C GLN A 319 -28.74 -14.02 -62.45
N GLU A 320 -30.05 -14.03 -62.20
CA GLU A 320 -30.72 -14.87 -61.18
C GLU A 320 -30.23 -14.78 -59.72
N HIS A 321 -29.71 -13.63 -59.27
CA HIS A 321 -29.29 -13.47 -57.87
C HIS A 321 -30.47 -13.47 -56.86
N LEU A 322 -30.29 -14.20 -55.76
CA LEU A 322 -31.27 -14.35 -54.66
C LEU A 322 -31.22 -13.18 -53.66
N CYS A 323 -32.35 -12.91 -52.99
CA CYS A 323 -32.46 -11.83 -52.01
C CYS A 323 -31.94 -12.25 -50.63
N GLU A 324 -31.07 -11.44 -50.04
CA GLU A 324 -30.51 -11.68 -48.70
C GLU A 324 -31.27 -10.96 -47.58
N LYS A 325 -32.35 -10.23 -47.91
CA LYS A 325 -33.18 -9.53 -46.92
C LYS A 325 -34.12 -10.48 -46.19
N LYS A 326 -34.65 -10.05 -45.04
CA LYS A 326 -35.62 -10.80 -44.25
C LYS A 326 -36.94 -10.94 -45.02
N CYS A 327 -37.63 -12.07 -44.86
CA CYS A 327 -38.79 -12.45 -45.68
C CYS A 327 -39.95 -11.42 -45.73
N PHE A 328 -40.07 -10.52 -44.75
CA PHE A 328 -41.11 -9.49 -44.70
C PHE A 328 -40.75 -8.16 -45.39
N GLU A 329 -39.52 -8.01 -45.91
CA GLU A 329 -39.03 -6.78 -46.55
C GLU A 329 -39.13 -6.82 -48.09
N GLU A 330 -39.50 -5.70 -48.73
CA GLU A 330 -39.57 -5.60 -50.20
C GLU A 330 -38.18 -5.66 -50.84
N CYS A 331 -38.06 -6.41 -51.94
CA CYS A 331 -36.79 -6.67 -52.61
C CYS A 331 -36.36 -5.46 -53.47
N SER A 332 -35.13 -4.95 -53.27
CA SER A 332 -34.61 -3.77 -53.97
C SER A 332 -33.84 -4.10 -55.27
N GLN A 333 -33.70 -3.10 -56.16
CA GLN A 333 -33.00 -3.18 -57.46
C GLN A 333 -31.50 -3.54 -57.34
N CYS A 334 -30.93 -4.10 -58.41
CA CYS A 334 -29.57 -4.66 -58.42
C CYS A 334 -28.48 -3.57 -58.57
N THR A 335 -27.64 -3.39 -57.55
CA THR A 335 -26.47 -2.49 -57.56
C THR A 335 -25.16 -3.19 -57.92
N SER A 336 -25.25 -4.35 -58.60
CA SER A 336 -24.07 -5.13 -58.99
C SER A 336 -23.23 -4.40 -60.03
N LYS A 337 -21.94 -4.22 -59.73
CA LYS A 337 -20.98 -3.52 -60.57
C LYS A 337 -20.41 -4.46 -61.65
N LEU A 338 -20.47 -4.07 -62.92
CA LEU A 338 -19.97 -4.84 -64.07
C LEU A 338 -18.64 -4.26 -64.58
N LYS A 339 -17.70 -5.13 -64.97
CA LYS A 339 -16.39 -4.76 -65.53
C LYS A 339 -16.50 -4.52 -67.05
N ARG A 340 -16.22 -3.30 -67.53
CA ARG A 340 -16.11 -2.96 -68.97
C ARG A 340 -14.70 -2.50 -69.33
N LYS A 341 -14.21 -2.85 -70.53
CA LYS A 341 -12.86 -2.56 -71.03
C LYS A 341 -12.76 -1.10 -71.49
N LEU A 342 -11.75 -0.34 -71.06
CA LEU A 342 -11.51 1.05 -71.50
C LEU A 342 -10.85 1.07 -72.91
N PRO A 343 -11.11 2.09 -73.76
CA PRO A 343 -10.69 2.05 -75.17
C PRO A 343 -9.18 2.22 -75.42
N ASN A 344 -8.42 2.90 -74.53
CA ASN A 344 -7.01 3.24 -74.75
C ASN A 344 -6.00 2.42 -73.91
N CYS A 345 -6.45 1.38 -73.19
CA CYS A 345 -5.59 0.40 -72.52
C CYS A 345 -6.38 -0.91 -72.25
N ASP A 346 -5.74 -2.06 -72.12
CA ASP A 346 -6.43 -3.36 -71.96
C ASP A 346 -7.10 -3.60 -70.58
N HIS A 347 -7.32 -2.56 -69.78
CA HIS A 347 -7.85 -2.70 -68.43
C HIS A 347 -9.38 -2.51 -68.34
N PHE A 348 -10.02 -3.30 -67.46
CA PHE A 348 -11.46 -3.26 -67.22
C PHE A 348 -11.85 -2.41 -66.01
N HIS A 349 -12.70 -1.39 -66.15
CA HIS A 349 -13.22 -0.60 -65.03
C HIS A 349 -14.59 -1.13 -64.57
N THR A 350 -14.81 -1.23 -63.25
CA THR A 350 -16.06 -1.75 -62.70
C THR A 350 -17.02 -0.61 -62.45
N MET A 351 -18.08 -0.54 -63.23
CA MET A 351 -19.09 0.52 -63.17
C MET A 351 -20.45 -0.06 -62.80
N GLU A 352 -21.31 0.77 -62.25
CA GLU A 352 -22.69 0.37 -61.97
C GLU A 352 -23.41 0.11 -63.29
N CYS A 353 -24.33 -0.86 -63.30
CA CYS A 353 -24.89 -1.48 -64.51
C CYS A 353 -25.54 -0.50 -65.52
N PHE A 354 -25.66 0.81 -65.21
CA PHE A 354 -26.35 1.84 -65.97
C PHE A 354 -25.51 3.07 -66.40
N THR A 355 -24.17 3.09 -66.26
CA THR A 355 -23.32 4.26 -66.63
C THR A 355 -22.44 4.03 -67.88
N ASP A 356 -22.01 5.11 -68.57
CA ASP A 356 -21.22 5.09 -69.83
C ASP A 356 -19.72 5.45 -69.62
N ALA A 357 -18.83 4.90 -70.45
CA ALA A 357 -17.42 4.60 -70.10
C ALA A 357 -16.33 5.48 -70.74
N SER A 358 -16.67 6.57 -71.43
CA SER A 358 -15.75 7.35 -72.28
C SER A 358 -15.01 8.52 -71.60
N SER A 359 -15.19 8.75 -70.29
CA SER A 359 -14.62 9.92 -69.58
C SER A 359 -13.53 9.60 -68.53
N ILE A 360 -12.96 8.39 -68.53
CA ILE A 360 -12.09 7.91 -67.43
C ILE A 360 -10.62 7.75 -67.86
N VAL A 361 -9.69 8.40 -67.15
CA VAL A 361 -8.22 8.26 -67.29
C VAL A 361 -7.69 7.13 -66.38
N CYS A 362 -6.84 6.23 -66.90
CA CYS A 362 -6.48 4.98 -66.23
C CYS A 362 -5.46 5.16 -65.09
N GLN A 363 -5.88 4.87 -63.87
CA GLN A 363 -5.07 4.90 -62.63
C GLN A 363 -4.44 3.53 -62.28
N LYS A 364 -4.53 2.52 -63.17
CA LYS A 364 -4.11 1.13 -62.88
C LYS A 364 -2.61 0.90 -63.07
N LYS A 365 -2.10 -0.15 -62.42
CA LYS A 365 -0.69 -0.56 -62.48
C LYS A 365 -0.27 -0.90 -63.92
N CYS A 366 0.97 -0.57 -64.26
CA CYS A 366 1.57 -0.80 -65.57
C CYS A 366 1.67 -2.31 -65.85
N ASN A 367 1.24 -2.75 -67.03
CA ASN A 367 1.31 -4.16 -67.43
C ASN A 367 2.62 -4.53 -68.15
N ARG A 368 3.64 -3.65 -68.15
CA ARG A 368 4.95 -3.96 -68.77
C ARG A 368 5.73 -4.92 -67.88
N MET A 369 6.28 -5.96 -68.50
CA MET A 369 7.13 -6.95 -67.86
C MET A 369 8.57 -6.42 -67.85
N LEU A 370 9.14 -6.28 -66.66
CA LEU A 370 10.56 -5.91 -66.49
C LEU A 370 11.44 -7.11 -66.89
N GLU A 371 12.71 -6.88 -67.23
CA GLU A 371 13.63 -7.94 -67.72
C GLU A 371 13.77 -9.14 -66.77
N CYS A 372 13.59 -8.93 -65.46
CA CYS A 372 13.54 -9.99 -64.44
C CYS A 372 12.25 -10.86 -64.47
N GLY A 373 11.34 -10.65 -65.44
CA GLY A 373 10.10 -11.41 -65.61
C GLY A 373 8.91 -10.93 -64.77
N HIS A 374 9.09 -9.92 -63.91
CA HIS A 374 8.02 -9.38 -63.04
C HIS A 374 7.32 -8.15 -63.64
N LEU A 375 6.03 -7.98 -63.36
CA LEU A 375 5.22 -6.82 -63.80
C LEU A 375 5.61 -5.54 -63.05
N CYS A 376 5.72 -4.41 -63.77
CA CYS A 376 6.07 -3.11 -63.20
C CYS A 376 5.04 -2.66 -62.14
N PRO A 377 5.45 -2.34 -60.89
CA PRO A 377 4.51 -1.98 -59.82
C PRO A 377 3.98 -0.54 -59.91
N LEU A 378 4.52 0.28 -60.82
CA LEU A 378 4.15 1.70 -61.01
C LEU A 378 2.85 1.86 -61.79
N ARG A 379 2.24 3.05 -61.77
CA ARG A 379 0.98 3.31 -62.50
C ARG A 379 1.24 3.50 -63.98
N CYS A 380 0.25 3.18 -64.81
CA CYS A 380 0.43 3.13 -66.27
C CYS A 380 0.80 4.47 -66.93
N PHE A 381 0.70 5.60 -66.21
CA PHE A 381 1.10 6.93 -66.68
C PHE A 381 2.53 7.34 -66.26
N GLU A 382 3.25 6.51 -65.51
CA GLU A 382 4.61 6.78 -64.99
C GLU A 382 5.66 5.90 -65.69
N GLU A 383 6.88 6.42 -65.92
CA GLU A 383 7.98 5.67 -66.55
C GLU A 383 8.58 4.59 -65.61
N CYS A 384 8.81 3.37 -66.11
CA CYS A 384 9.21 2.21 -65.28
C CYS A 384 10.73 2.06 -65.07
N GLY A 385 11.17 1.88 -63.80
CA GLY A 385 12.55 1.56 -63.38
C GLY A 385 12.72 0.16 -62.74
N GLY A 386 13.80 -0.05 -61.96
CA GLY A 386 14.19 -1.35 -61.39
C GLY A 386 13.17 -2.06 -60.48
N CYS A 387 13.20 -3.39 -60.43
CA CYS A 387 12.16 -4.23 -59.82
C CYS A 387 12.21 -4.27 -58.28
N LYS A 388 11.11 -3.87 -57.62
CA LYS A 388 10.90 -3.90 -56.15
C LYS A 388 9.98 -5.03 -55.67
N VAL A 389 9.72 -6.03 -56.51
CA VAL A 389 8.86 -7.16 -56.13
C VAL A 389 9.60 -8.02 -55.12
N MET A 390 8.95 -8.28 -53.98
CA MET A 390 9.46 -9.15 -52.93
C MET A 390 9.39 -10.61 -53.41
N VAL A 391 10.54 -11.27 -53.47
CA VAL A 391 10.67 -12.67 -53.89
C VAL A 391 11.36 -13.47 -52.79
N VAL A 392 10.96 -14.73 -52.67
CA VAL A 392 11.61 -15.68 -51.77
C VAL A 392 12.89 -16.17 -52.44
N LYS A 393 14.05 -15.85 -51.86
CA LYS A 393 15.34 -16.38 -52.29
C LYS A 393 15.95 -17.21 -51.16
N LYS A 394 16.64 -18.30 -51.53
CA LYS A 394 17.41 -19.11 -50.59
C LYS A 394 18.80 -18.50 -50.41
N ILE A 395 19.23 -18.38 -49.15
CA ILE A 395 20.60 -17.98 -48.84
C ILE A 395 21.49 -19.21 -48.97
N GLU A 396 22.48 -19.19 -49.88
CA GLU A 396 23.38 -20.33 -50.13
C GLU A 396 24.15 -20.78 -48.88
N GLU A 397 24.50 -19.85 -47.98
CA GLU A 397 25.26 -20.14 -46.76
C GLU A 397 24.48 -20.91 -45.68
N CYS A 398 23.15 -20.79 -45.63
CA CYS A 398 22.34 -21.40 -44.57
C CYS A 398 21.07 -22.12 -45.06
N ASN A 399 20.80 -22.12 -46.36
CA ASN A 399 19.65 -22.73 -47.04
C ASN A 399 18.26 -22.28 -46.56
N HIS A 400 18.18 -21.22 -45.76
CA HIS A 400 16.93 -20.61 -45.33
C HIS A 400 16.32 -19.70 -46.41
N GLU A 401 14.99 -19.62 -46.40
CA GLU A 401 14.20 -18.84 -47.36
C GLU A 401 13.92 -17.44 -46.78
N VAL A 402 14.45 -16.40 -47.44
CA VAL A 402 14.22 -15.01 -47.04
C VAL A 402 13.43 -14.26 -48.12
N ASN A 403 12.49 -13.44 -47.66
CA ASN A 403 11.67 -12.62 -48.54
C ASN A 403 12.33 -11.25 -48.73
N ILE A 404 12.95 -11.02 -49.90
CA ILE A 404 13.72 -9.81 -50.21
C ILE A 404 13.37 -9.25 -51.59
N GLU A 405 13.69 -7.98 -51.85
CA GLU A 405 13.44 -7.38 -53.18
C GLU A 405 14.20 -8.14 -54.28
N CYS A 406 13.57 -8.35 -55.44
CA CYS A 406 14.14 -9.09 -56.56
C CYS A 406 15.53 -8.56 -57.00
N SER A 407 15.74 -7.26 -56.86
CA SER A 407 17.01 -6.56 -57.16
C SER A 407 18.10 -6.75 -56.11
N MET A 408 17.80 -7.27 -54.92
CA MET A 408 18.76 -7.48 -53.82
C MET A 408 19.28 -8.92 -53.76
N ALA A 409 20.54 -9.10 -53.34
CA ALA A 409 21.17 -10.41 -53.14
C ALA A 409 20.89 -10.95 -51.72
N PRO A 410 20.63 -12.27 -51.55
CA PRO A 410 20.34 -12.87 -50.25
C PRO A 410 21.61 -13.15 -49.43
N GLU A 411 21.93 -12.27 -48.48
CA GLU A 411 23.04 -12.44 -47.53
C GLU A 411 22.60 -13.05 -46.20
N ARG A 412 23.49 -13.82 -45.54
CA ARG A 412 23.19 -14.51 -44.25
C ARG A 412 22.74 -13.58 -43.12
N LYS A 413 23.23 -12.34 -43.08
CA LYS A 413 22.83 -11.32 -42.08
C LYS A 413 21.34 -10.99 -42.10
N LEU A 414 20.65 -11.29 -43.20
CA LEU A 414 19.23 -11.03 -43.39
C LEU A 414 18.34 -12.22 -42.94
N CYS A 415 18.95 -13.30 -42.43
CA CYS A 415 18.23 -14.50 -42.01
C CYS A 415 17.69 -14.39 -40.57
N ASN A 416 16.36 -14.47 -40.44
CA ASN A 416 15.65 -14.46 -39.16
C ASN A 416 15.14 -15.85 -38.72
N ASP A 417 15.55 -16.91 -39.42
CA ASP A 417 15.20 -18.28 -39.05
C ASP A 417 16.09 -18.82 -37.93
N LYS A 418 15.62 -19.85 -37.24
CA LYS A 418 16.36 -20.50 -36.14
C LYS A 418 17.65 -21.11 -36.69
N CYS A 419 18.77 -20.84 -36.03
CA CYS A 419 20.04 -21.43 -36.43
C CYS A 419 20.03 -22.96 -36.21
N GLU A 420 20.47 -23.72 -37.22
CA GLU A 420 20.55 -25.18 -37.12
C GLU A 420 21.95 -25.70 -36.76
N SER A 421 22.93 -24.80 -36.65
CA SER A 421 24.31 -25.17 -36.34
C SER A 421 24.50 -25.59 -34.88
N PHE A 422 25.44 -26.50 -34.65
CA PHE A 422 25.87 -26.91 -33.31
C PHE A 422 27.02 -26.04 -32.82
N LEU A 423 26.95 -25.57 -31.57
CA LEU A 423 28.02 -24.85 -30.90
C LEU A 423 29.18 -25.80 -30.54
N PRO A 424 30.41 -25.31 -30.33
CA PRO A 424 31.56 -26.15 -29.95
C PRO A 424 31.37 -26.98 -28.67
N CYS A 425 30.42 -26.59 -27.82
CA CYS A 425 30.01 -27.35 -26.64
C CYS A 425 29.07 -28.54 -26.94
N GLY A 426 28.77 -28.82 -28.22
CA GLY A 426 27.90 -29.92 -28.66
C GLY A 426 26.39 -29.62 -28.63
N HIS A 427 25.97 -28.42 -28.19
CA HIS A 427 24.56 -28.03 -28.12
C HIS A 427 24.10 -27.30 -29.39
N LYS A 428 22.84 -27.52 -29.81
CA LYS A 428 22.23 -26.80 -30.94
C LYS A 428 22.08 -25.31 -30.62
N CYS A 429 22.40 -24.44 -31.58
CA CYS A 429 22.26 -22.99 -31.40
C CYS A 429 20.77 -22.60 -31.32
N GLU A 430 20.39 -21.83 -30.30
CA GLU A 430 19.02 -21.30 -30.14
C GLU A 430 18.85 -19.88 -30.69
N MET A 431 19.90 -19.29 -31.25
CA MET A 431 19.89 -17.92 -31.77
C MET A 431 19.41 -17.87 -33.23
N LEU A 432 19.13 -16.66 -33.73
CA LEU A 432 18.79 -16.43 -35.13
C LEU A 432 20.02 -16.65 -36.02
N CYS A 433 19.82 -17.24 -37.21
CA CYS A 433 20.90 -17.60 -38.12
C CYS A 433 21.73 -16.39 -38.61
N GLY A 434 21.13 -15.19 -38.65
CA GLY A 434 21.79 -13.93 -38.98
C GLY A 434 22.73 -13.37 -37.90
N GLU A 435 22.71 -13.92 -36.67
CA GLU A 435 23.64 -13.54 -35.61
C GLU A 435 24.85 -14.51 -35.52
N PRO A 436 26.07 -14.01 -35.25
CA PRO A 436 27.26 -14.86 -35.18
C PRO A 436 27.20 -15.84 -34.01
N CYS A 437 27.34 -17.14 -34.29
CA CYS A 437 27.33 -18.21 -33.31
C CYS A 437 28.66 -18.27 -32.54
N GLN A 438 28.76 -17.53 -31.42
CA GLN A 438 29.96 -17.54 -30.57
C GLN A 438 29.96 -18.72 -29.57
N PRO A 439 31.12 -19.31 -29.24
CA PRO A 439 31.22 -20.45 -28.32
C PRO A 439 30.67 -20.18 -26.90
N ASN A 440 30.65 -18.92 -26.48
CA ASN A 440 30.33 -18.51 -25.11
C ASN A 440 28.83 -18.19 -24.89
N SER A 441 27.97 -18.42 -25.88
CA SER A 441 26.55 -18.02 -25.84
C SER A 441 25.57 -19.16 -25.51
N CYS A 442 26.07 -20.38 -25.23
CA CYS A 442 25.22 -21.54 -24.96
C CYS A 442 24.46 -21.41 -23.63
N LYS A 443 23.13 -21.20 -23.69
CA LYS A 443 22.22 -21.08 -22.52
C LYS A 443 21.55 -22.39 -22.12
N VAL A 444 22.02 -23.54 -22.59
CA VAL A 444 21.48 -24.85 -22.17
C VAL A 444 21.85 -25.11 -20.72
N LEU A 445 20.88 -25.48 -19.88
CA LEU A 445 21.09 -25.87 -18.49
C LEU A 445 21.71 -27.27 -18.43
N VAL A 446 22.83 -27.42 -17.74
CA VAL A 446 23.46 -28.72 -17.51
C VAL A 446 22.83 -29.43 -16.30
N GLU A 447 22.88 -30.76 -16.27
CA GLU A 447 22.34 -31.58 -15.17
C GLU A 447 23.13 -31.43 -13.87
N GLU A 448 24.39 -31.02 -13.96
CA GLU A 448 25.28 -30.81 -12.83
C GLU A 448 24.82 -29.61 -12.00
N THR A 449 24.38 -29.86 -10.77
CA THR A 449 23.92 -28.83 -9.82
C THR A 449 25.06 -28.38 -8.92
N VAL A 450 25.15 -27.08 -8.65
CA VAL A 450 26.09 -26.49 -7.70
C VAL A 450 25.34 -25.96 -6.49
N GLU A 451 25.89 -26.15 -5.30
CA GLU A 451 25.32 -25.61 -4.08
C GLU A 451 25.46 -24.08 -4.07
N SER A 452 24.31 -23.40 -4.06
CA SER A 452 24.26 -21.96 -3.85
C SER A 452 24.58 -21.64 -2.38
N PRO A 453 25.19 -20.48 -2.07
CA PRO A 453 25.55 -20.13 -0.69
C PRO A 453 24.41 -20.01 0.33
N CYS A 454 23.17 -20.17 -0.12
CA CYS A 454 21.98 -20.31 0.73
C CYS A 454 21.72 -21.77 1.16
N GLY A 455 22.56 -22.72 0.75
CA GLY A 455 22.42 -24.16 1.01
C GLY A 455 21.53 -24.90 0.01
N HIS A 456 21.07 -24.24 -1.07
CA HIS A 456 20.15 -24.81 -2.06
C HIS A 456 20.86 -25.15 -3.38
N GLN A 457 20.45 -26.23 -4.04
CA GLN A 457 21.04 -26.68 -5.29
C GLN A 457 20.54 -25.87 -6.50
N VAL A 458 21.45 -25.47 -7.38
CA VAL A 458 21.14 -24.63 -8.55
C VAL A 458 21.80 -25.18 -9.81
N ARG A 459 21.09 -25.16 -10.94
CA ARG A 459 21.60 -25.60 -12.25
C ARG A 459 22.36 -24.48 -12.97
N LEU A 460 23.47 -24.82 -13.62
CA LEU A 460 24.32 -23.88 -14.38
C LEU A 460 24.03 -23.93 -15.88
N TYR A 461 24.38 -22.87 -16.61
CA TYR A 461 24.40 -22.92 -18.08
C TYR A 461 25.72 -23.48 -18.59
N CYS A 462 25.67 -24.14 -19.75
CA CYS A 462 26.83 -24.80 -20.35
C CYS A 462 28.04 -23.87 -20.58
N HIS A 463 27.82 -22.60 -20.98
CA HIS A 463 28.91 -21.64 -21.18
C HIS A 463 29.63 -21.22 -19.87
N GLU A 464 29.00 -21.42 -18.71
CA GLU A 464 29.57 -21.09 -17.40
C GLU A 464 30.53 -22.18 -16.89
N ARG A 465 30.63 -23.31 -17.59
CA ARG A 465 31.52 -24.43 -17.26
C ARG A 465 32.98 -24.14 -17.59
N SER A 466 33.24 -23.42 -18.68
CA SER A 466 34.60 -23.27 -19.26
C SER A 466 35.38 -22.06 -18.74
N PHE A 467 34.73 -21.08 -18.12
CA PHE A 467 35.35 -19.80 -17.71
C PHE A 467 35.69 -19.68 -16.22
N GLY A 468 35.50 -20.76 -15.44
CA GLY A 468 35.53 -20.66 -13.98
C GLY A 468 34.33 -19.87 -13.49
N VAL A 469 33.51 -20.47 -12.64
CA VAL A 469 32.28 -19.84 -12.14
C VAL A 469 32.63 -18.51 -11.49
N GLU A 470 32.37 -17.39 -12.15
CA GLU A 470 32.30 -16.09 -11.48
C GLU A 470 31.16 -16.20 -10.45
N THR A 471 31.54 -16.50 -9.22
CA THR A 471 30.73 -16.67 -8.00
C THR A 471 29.66 -15.60 -7.75
N SER A 472 29.63 -14.52 -8.52
CA SER A 472 28.80 -13.33 -8.30
C SER A 472 27.33 -13.46 -8.72
N ASN A 473 26.95 -14.48 -9.52
CA ASN A 473 25.59 -14.67 -10.04
C ASN A 473 24.87 -15.93 -9.49
N LEU A 474 25.58 -16.88 -8.88
CA LEU A 474 24.98 -18.06 -8.22
C LEU A 474 23.91 -17.70 -7.15
N PRO A 475 24.10 -16.67 -6.31
CA PRO A 475 23.12 -16.31 -5.28
C PRO A 475 21.74 -15.92 -5.82
N ARG A 476 21.67 -15.36 -7.04
CA ARG A 476 20.41 -14.86 -7.65
C ARG A 476 19.59 -15.94 -8.36
N ARG A 477 20.15 -17.13 -8.55
CA ARG A 477 19.53 -18.23 -9.30
C ARG A 477 18.74 -19.20 -8.41
N CYS A 478 18.80 -19.04 -7.10
CA CYS A 478 18.01 -19.88 -6.19
C CYS A 478 16.52 -19.52 -6.32
N SER A 479 15.72 -20.48 -6.77
CA SER A 479 14.26 -20.34 -6.94
C SER A 479 13.44 -20.81 -5.74
N GLU A 480 14.09 -21.33 -4.69
CA GLU A 480 13.41 -21.78 -3.48
C GLU A 480 12.67 -20.63 -2.77
N PRO A 481 11.49 -20.89 -2.17
CA PRO A 481 10.68 -19.86 -1.52
C PRO A 481 11.40 -19.28 -0.29
N CYS A 482 11.25 -17.98 -0.09
CA CYS A 482 11.81 -17.31 1.08
C CYS A 482 10.97 -17.62 2.32
N THR A 483 11.56 -18.24 3.34
CA THR A 483 10.87 -18.65 4.58
C THR A 483 10.78 -17.54 5.62
N LYS A 484 11.22 -16.31 5.30
CA LYS A 484 11.29 -15.20 6.26
C LYS A 484 9.92 -14.49 6.40
N THR A 485 9.51 -14.24 7.63
CA THR A 485 8.39 -13.36 7.95
C THR A 485 8.83 -11.89 7.85
N LEU A 486 8.06 -11.08 7.12
CA LEU A 486 8.28 -9.64 6.93
C LEU A 486 7.89 -8.86 8.20
N GLN A 487 8.28 -7.59 8.30
CA GLN A 487 7.89 -6.67 9.38
C GLN A 487 6.37 -6.46 9.47
N CYS A 488 5.65 -6.70 8.36
CA CYS A 488 4.20 -6.68 8.32
C CYS A 488 3.52 -8.00 8.73
N GLU A 489 4.27 -8.92 9.36
CA GLU A 489 3.81 -10.23 9.87
C GLU A 489 3.40 -11.25 8.78
N HIS A 490 3.49 -10.90 7.50
CA HIS A 490 3.25 -11.82 6.38
C HIS A 490 4.52 -12.58 5.96
N ASN A 491 4.35 -13.78 5.41
CA ASN A 491 5.45 -14.55 4.84
C ASN A 491 5.90 -13.94 3.50
N CYS A 492 7.22 -13.89 3.29
CA CYS A 492 7.78 -13.41 2.03
C CYS A 492 7.38 -14.35 0.87
N LYS A 493 6.57 -13.86 -0.08
CA LYS A 493 6.21 -14.61 -1.31
C LYS A 493 7.32 -14.62 -2.38
N GLY A 494 8.49 -14.04 -2.09
CA GLY A 494 9.65 -14.04 -2.98
C GLY A 494 10.43 -15.36 -2.93
N THR A 495 11.36 -15.52 -3.87
CA THR A 495 12.37 -16.59 -3.87
C THR A 495 13.66 -16.13 -3.20
N CYS A 496 14.48 -17.06 -2.71
CA CYS A 496 15.79 -16.80 -2.14
C CYS A 496 16.68 -15.96 -3.08
N GLY A 497 16.65 -16.21 -4.39
CA GLY A 497 17.36 -15.43 -5.40
C GLY A 497 16.83 -14.01 -5.57
N SER A 498 15.50 -13.83 -5.57
CA SER A 498 14.86 -12.51 -5.63
C SER A 498 15.10 -11.68 -4.36
N CYS A 499 15.21 -12.35 -3.21
CA CYS A 499 15.50 -11.74 -1.92
C CYS A 499 17.00 -11.55 -1.63
N LEU A 500 17.87 -11.86 -2.61
CA LEU A 500 19.33 -11.88 -2.44
C LEU A 500 19.76 -12.63 -1.18
N GLN A 501 19.18 -13.82 -0.97
CA GLN A 501 19.42 -14.69 0.17
C GLN A 501 19.05 -14.05 1.53
N GLY A 502 18.00 -13.23 1.52
CA GLY A 502 17.44 -12.58 2.71
C GLY A 502 18.04 -11.20 3.01
N ARG A 503 18.85 -10.64 2.10
CA ARG A 503 19.44 -9.30 2.25
C ARG A 503 18.46 -8.18 1.91
N ILE A 504 17.63 -8.37 0.89
CA ILE A 504 16.65 -7.37 0.43
C ILE A 504 15.36 -8.09 0.10
N HIS A 505 14.34 -7.98 0.95
CA HIS A 505 13.07 -8.68 0.72
C HIS A 505 12.24 -8.01 -0.38
N VAL A 506 11.44 -8.82 -1.08
CA VAL A 506 10.43 -8.29 -2.01
C VAL A 506 9.30 -7.62 -1.22
N LEU A 507 8.56 -6.73 -1.88
CA LEU A 507 7.37 -6.12 -1.27
C LEU A 507 6.39 -7.22 -0.85
N CYS A 508 5.66 -6.96 0.24
CA CYS A 508 4.50 -7.78 0.58
C CYS A 508 3.58 -7.87 -0.65
N GLN A 509 2.94 -9.01 -0.82
CA GLN A 509 2.00 -9.30 -1.90
C GLN A 509 0.65 -9.76 -1.32
N GLU A 510 0.31 -9.30 -0.11
CA GLU A 510 -0.97 -9.54 0.53
C GLU A 510 -1.88 -8.32 0.37
N GLU A 511 -3.16 -8.58 0.13
CA GLU A 511 -4.16 -7.52 -0.02
C GLU A 511 -4.39 -6.81 1.31
N CYS A 512 -4.41 -5.47 1.28
CA CYS A 512 -4.51 -4.68 2.50
C CYS A 512 -5.91 -4.73 3.16
N GLY A 513 -6.99 -4.64 2.38
CA GLY A 513 -8.39 -4.70 2.86
C GLY A 513 -8.84 -3.57 3.80
N ARG A 514 -7.95 -2.61 4.15
CA ARG A 514 -8.28 -1.52 5.07
C ARG A 514 -9.20 -0.49 4.40
N VAL A 515 -10.23 -0.06 5.12
CA VAL A 515 -11.09 1.07 4.71
C VAL A 515 -10.34 2.39 4.92
N LEU A 516 -10.11 3.10 3.83
CA LEU A 516 -9.44 4.41 3.81
C LEU A 516 -10.35 5.50 4.41
N VAL A 517 -9.77 6.66 4.76
CA VAL A 517 -10.53 7.84 5.24
C VAL A 517 -11.59 8.34 4.26
N CYS A 518 -11.47 7.98 2.98
CA CYS A 518 -12.45 8.27 1.95
C CYS A 518 -13.60 7.25 1.86
N GLY A 519 -13.62 6.21 2.69
CA GLY A 519 -14.62 5.14 2.70
C GLY A 519 -14.35 4.00 1.72
N HIS A 520 -13.37 4.13 0.83
CA HIS A 520 -12.98 3.06 -0.10
C HIS A 520 -12.10 2.00 0.57
N GLU A 521 -12.25 0.76 0.12
CA GLU A 521 -11.37 -0.35 0.50
C GLU A 521 -10.03 -0.28 -0.25
N CYS A 522 -8.93 -0.49 0.47
CA CYS A 522 -7.59 -0.49 -0.08
C CYS A 522 -7.27 -1.81 -0.80
N LYS A 523 -7.24 -1.77 -2.14
CA LYS A 523 -6.82 -2.89 -3.01
C LYS A 523 -5.30 -2.98 -3.23
N ALA A 524 -4.50 -2.27 -2.43
CA ALA A 524 -3.05 -2.31 -2.58
C ALA A 524 -2.47 -3.59 -1.98
N LEU A 525 -1.42 -4.11 -2.60
CA LEU A 525 -0.68 -5.29 -2.14
C LEU A 525 0.31 -4.96 -0.98
N SER A 526 0.19 -3.79 -0.34
CA SER A 526 1.13 -3.31 0.69
C SER A 526 0.43 -3.00 2.01
N CYS A 527 1.01 -3.46 3.14
CA CYS A 527 0.38 -3.42 4.45
C CYS A 527 0.79 -2.25 5.37
N GLU A 528 1.87 -1.53 5.03
CA GLU A 528 2.42 -0.49 5.91
C GLU A 528 1.70 0.85 5.74
N THR A 529 1.73 1.40 4.53
CA THR A 529 1.07 2.67 4.20
C THR A 529 0.22 2.49 2.95
N CYS A 530 -1.08 2.73 3.09
CA CYS A 530 -1.99 2.61 1.95
C CYS A 530 -1.70 3.73 0.92
N PRO A 531 -1.55 3.41 -0.37
CA PRO A 531 -1.44 4.42 -1.41
C PRO A 531 -2.74 5.24 -1.52
N PRO A 532 -2.69 6.43 -2.14
CA PRO A 532 -3.88 7.22 -2.39
C PRO A 532 -4.92 6.42 -3.18
N CYS A 533 -6.19 6.64 -2.83
CA CYS A 533 -7.29 5.90 -3.43
C CYS A 533 -7.39 6.13 -4.95
N LYS A 534 -7.35 5.03 -5.73
CA LYS A 534 -7.44 5.02 -7.20
C LYS A 534 -8.88 4.88 -7.73
N GLU A 535 -9.85 4.72 -6.84
CA GLU A 535 -11.27 4.66 -7.18
C GLU A 535 -11.82 6.05 -7.56
N GLU A 536 -13.01 6.08 -8.16
CA GLU A 536 -13.67 7.33 -8.53
C GLU A 536 -14.06 8.15 -7.28
N CYS A 537 -13.94 9.47 -7.35
CA CYS A 537 -14.33 10.29 -6.23
C CYS A 537 -15.85 10.31 -6.07
N PHE A 538 -16.33 10.04 -4.86
CA PHE A 538 -17.75 10.15 -4.54
C PHE A 538 -18.25 11.58 -4.47
N ILE A 539 -17.38 12.59 -4.36
CA ILE A 539 -17.77 13.98 -4.14
C ILE A 539 -18.57 14.51 -5.33
N GLN A 540 -19.82 14.85 -5.08
CA GLN A 540 -20.77 15.43 -5.99
C GLN A 540 -21.66 16.45 -5.26
N CYS A 541 -22.16 17.42 -6.00
CA CYS A 541 -23.25 18.29 -5.58
C CYS A 541 -24.27 18.38 -6.72
N GLU A 542 -25.40 19.05 -6.48
CA GLU A 542 -26.43 19.26 -7.51
C GLU A 542 -25.90 19.97 -8.77
N HIS A 543 -24.77 20.68 -8.67
CA HIS A 543 -24.16 21.40 -9.80
C HIS A 543 -23.14 20.57 -10.58
N SER A 544 -22.36 19.71 -9.90
CA SER A 544 -21.24 19.02 -10.54
C SER A 544 -20.80 17.76 -9.79
N LYS A 545 -20.30 16.77 -10.53
CA LYS A 545 -19.65 15.57 -10.00
C LYS A 545 -18.14 15.65 -10.20
N CYS A 546 -17.36 15.26 -9.19
CA CYS A 546 -15.91 15.23 -9.31
C CYS A 546 -15.45 14.11 -10.27
N GLY A 547 -14.82 14.47 -11.39
CA GLY A 547 -14.24 13.52 -12.35
C GLY A 547 -12.82 13.04 -12.00
N LYS A 548 -12.27 13.43 -10.84
CA LYS A 548 -10.91 13.04 -10.42
C LYS A 548 -10.94 11.74 -9.62
N LYS A 549 -9.80 11.05 -9.53
CA LYS A 549 -9.60 9.94 -8.60
C LYS A 549 -9.72 10.41 -7.14
N CYS A 550 -10.26 9.57 -6.28
CA CYS A 550 -10.61 9.91 -4.90
C CYS A 550 -9.41 10.36 -4.04
N GLY A 551 -8.21 9.84 -4.33
CA GLY A 551 -6.96 10.25 -3.68
C GLY A 551 -6.56 11.71 -3.94
N ASN A 552 -7.09 12.34 -4.99
CA ASN A 552 -6.77 13.71 -5.34
C ASN A 552 -7.62 14.72 -4.56
N HIS A 553 -7.08 15.93 -4.34
CA HIS A 553 -7.82 17.04 -3.77
C HIS A 553 -9.00 17.45 -4.66
N CYS A 554 -10.17 17.61 -4.04
CA CYS A 554 -11.40 18.07 -4.68
C CYS A 554 -11.60 19.55 -4.37
N ALA A 555 -11.73 20.36 -5.41
CA ALA A 555 -12.03 21.76 -5.25
C ALA A 555 -13.49 21.94 -4.79
N PRO A 556 -13.77 22.83 -3.82
CA PRO A 556 -15.13 23.11 -3.40
C PRO A 556 -15.93 23.80 -4.52
N CYS A 557 -17.22 23.48 -4.63
CA CYS A 557 -18.10 24.10 -5.62
C CYS A 557 -18.30 25.60 -5.36
N THR A 558 -18.14 26.42 -6.40
CA THR A 558 -18.25 27.88 -6.36
C THR A 558 -19.60 28.42 -6.85
N GLU A 559 -20.54 27.55 -7.22
CA GLU A 559 -21.89 27.97 -7.60
C GLU A 559 -22.73 28.40 -6.38
N PRO A 560 -23.76 29.25 -6.55
CA PRO A 560 -24.64 29.64 -5.46
C PRO A 560 -25.38 28.43 -4.87
N CYS A 561 -25.58 28.40 -3.55
CA CYS A 561 -26.25 27.27 -2.91
C CYS A 561 -27.76 27.25 -3.21
N THR A 562 -28.28 26.10 -3.64
CA THR A 562 -29.70 25.84 -3.95
C THR A 562 -30.55 25.51 -2.72
N TRP A 563 -30.02 25.64 -1.50
CA TRP A 563 -30.74 25.29 -0.28
C TRP A 563 -31.73 26.38 0.12
N THR A 564 -32.93 26.30 -0.44
CA THR A 564 -34.03 27.24 -0.23
C THR A 564 -35.31 26.51 0.19
N CYS A 565 -36.13 27.15 1.00
CA CYS A 565 -37.50 26.73 1.30
C CYS A 565 -38.35 28.00 1.47
N LYS A 566 -39.65 27.84 1.71
CA LYS A 566 -40.56 28.97 1.98
C LYS A 566 -40.13 29.86 3.15
N HIS A 567 -39.46 29.29 4.16
CA HIS A 567 -39.08 29.98 5.40
C HIS A 567 -37.67 30.60 5.39
N TYR A 568 -36.74 30.06 4.60
CA TYR A 568 -35.32 30.41 4.70
C TYR A 568 -34.58 30.16 3.37
N GLN A 569 -33.56 30.96 3.08
CA GLN A 569 -32.72 30.86 1.88
C GLN A 569 -31.23 31.03 2.21
N CYS A 570 -30.39 30.13 1.67
CA CYS A 570 -28.94 30.24 1.80
C CYS A 570 -28.38 31.31 0.84
N SER A 571 -27.47 32.15 1.31
CA SER A 571 -26.78 33.18 0.49
C SER A 571 -25.30 32.88 0.23
N LYS A 572 -24.81 31.72 0.69
CA LYS A 572 -23.42 31.29 0.56
C LYS A 572 -23.21 30.43 -0.70
N LEU A 573 -21.94 30.27 -1.10
CA LEU A 573 -21.55 29.36 -2.17
C LEU A 573 -21.75 27.89 -1.74
N CYS A 574 -22.01 27.01 -2.70
CA CYS A 574 -22.31 25.60 -2.47
C CYS A 574 -21.23 24.89 -1.64
N GLY A 575 -19.93 25.17 -1.86
CA GLY A 575 -18.82 24.60 -1.09
C GLY A 575 -18.53 25.27 0.27
N GLN A 576 -19.23 26.35 0.61
CA GLN A 576 -19.14 27.02 1.91
C GLN A 576 -20.15 26.46 2.91
N MET A 577 -19.91 26.66 4.20
CA MET A 577 -20.91 26.33 5.24
C MET A 577 -22.14 27.19 5.00
N CYS A 578 -23.30 26.54 4.95
CA CYS A 578 -24.58 27.23 4.77
C CYS A 578 -24.88 28.05 6.03
N ASN A 579 -25.34 29.29 5.84
CA ASN A 579 -25.67 30.24 6.90
C ASN A 579 -27.13 30.14 7.38
N ARG A 580 -27.85 29.12 6.94
CA ARG A 580 -29.26 28.91 7.20
C ARG A 580 -29.45 27.70 8.14
N PRO A 581 -30.39 27.75 9.11
CA PRO A 581 -30.76 26.60 9.94
C PRO A 581 -31.65 25.58 9.21
N CYS A 582 -31.72 24.36 9.77
CA CYS A 582 -32.65 23.32 9.32
C CYS A 582 -34.11 23.80 9.46
N CYS A 583 -34.99 23.33 8.57
CA CYS A 583 -36.42 23.59 8.68
C CYS A 583 -37.13 22.32 9.17
N ASP A 584 -37.80 22.43 10.31
CA ASP A 584 -38.54 21.32 10.95
C ASP A 584 -40.06 21.40 10.70
N GLU A 585 -40.49 22.34 9.85
CA GLU A 585 -41.89 22.52 9.48
C GLU A 585 -42.41 21.35 8.60
N PRO A 586 -43.67 20.90 8.78
CA PRO A 586 -44.30 19.88 7.95
C PRO A 586 -44.30 20.23 6.46
N CYS A 587 -44.24 19.20 5.62
CA CYS A 587 -44.51 19.35 4.21
C CYS A 587 -46.02 19.56 3.95
N GLU A 588 -46.38 20.63 3.25
CA GLU A 588 -47.78 20.93 2.88
C GLU A 588 -48.30 20.13 1.66
N LYS A 589 -47.47 19.27 1.06
CA LYS A 589 -47.85 18.48 -0.13
C LYS A 589 -48.68 17.26 0.26
N LYS A 590 -49.57 16.84 -0.64
CA LYS A 590 -50.29 15.56 -0.55
C LYS A 590 -49.58 14.49 -1.38
N LEU A 591 -49.55 13.27 -0.86
CA LEU A 591 -49.04 12.10 -1.58
C LEU A 591 -50.03 11.66 -2.67
N CYS A 592 -49.61 10.78 -3.58
CA CYS A 592 -50.47 10.25 -4.65
C CYS A 592 -51.70 9.51 -4.13
N CYS A 593 -51.64 8.96 -2.91
CA CYS A 593 -52.76 8.35 -2.21
C CYS A 593 -53.75 9.38 -1.61
N GLY A 594 -53.49 10.68 -1.73
CA GLY A 594 -54.35 11.76 -1.23
C GLY A 594 -54.11 12.19 0.22
N HIS A 595 -53.30 11.44 0.97
CA HIS A 595 -52.94 11.72 2.36
C HIS A 595 -51.85 12.80 2.51
N PRO A 596 -51.73 13.44 3.70
CA PRO A 596 -50.68 14.43 3.99
C PRO A 596 -49.28 13.80 3.95
N CYS A 597 -48.30 14.55 3.45
CA CYS A 597 -46.91 14.11 3.43
C CYS A 597 -46.31 14.06 4.85
N ILE A 598 -45.66 12.95 5.18
CA ILE A 598 -44.95 12.73 6.46
C ILE A 598 -43.55 13.37 6.51
N GLY A 599 -43.14 14.01 5.42
CA GLY A 599 -41.84 14.66 5.28
C GLY A 599 -41.80 16.11 5.77
N LEU A 600 -40.64 16.74 5.55
CA LEU A 600 -40.34 18.10 5.96
C LEU A 600 -40.37 19.11 4.81
N CYS A 601 -40.59 20.38 5.14
CA CYS A 601 -40.59 21.48 4.18
C CYS A 601 -39.19 21.69 3.56
N GLY A 602 -39.12 21.68 2.22
CA GLY A 602 -37.90 21.94 1.46
C GLY A 602 -37.03 20.70 1.16
N GLU A 603 -37.40 19.54 1.69
CA GLU A 603 -36.74 18.25 1.41
C GLU A 603 -37.54 17.42 0.37
N LYS A 604 -36.92 16.36 -0.18
CA LYS A 604 -37.65 15.43 -1.05
C LYS A 604 -38.69 14.67 -0.24
N CYS A 605 -39.94 14.70 -0.69
CA CYS A 605 -41.03 14.00 -0.03
C CYS A 605 -40.76 12.49 -0.06
N PRO A 606 -40.80 11.79 1.10
CA PRO A 606 -40.78 10.33 1.14
C PRO A 606 -41.95 9.76 0.32
N PRO A 607 -41.75 8.64 -0.40
CA PRO A 607 -42.84 8.00 -1.15
C PRO A 607 -43.84 7.27 -0.25
N LEU A 608 -43.53 7.12 1.05
CA LEU A 608 -44.30 6.36 2.03
C LEU A 608 -45.36 7.22 2.72
N CYS A 609 -46.50 6.63 3.03
CA CYS A 609 -47.63 7.24 3.70
C CYS A 609 -47.84 6.64 5.11
N SER A 610 -48.11 7.49 6.11
CA SER A 610 -48.42 7.06 7.48
C SER A 610 -49.66 6.18 7.63
N ILE A 611 -50.54 6.16 6.62
CA ILE A 611 -51.80 5.40 6.65
C ILE A 611 -51.71 4.18 5.73
N CYS A 612 -51.15 4.33 4.54
CA CYS A 612 -51.07 3.23 3.57
C CYS A 612 -49.90 2.28 3.85
N ASP A 613 -48.80 2.79 4.43
CA ASP A 613 -47.52 2.09 4.56
C ASP A 613 -47.05 2.05 6.04
N ALA A 614 -48.00 2.01 6.98
CA ALA A 614 -47.72 2.07 8.42
C ALA A 614 -46.75 0.98 8.90
N LEU A 615 -46.86 -0.23 8.37
CA LEU A 615 -45.98 -1.37 8.70
C LEU A 615 -44.54 -1.15 8.21
N GLU A 616 -44.34 -0.61 7.00
CA GLU A 616 -43.00 -0.30 6.48
C GLU A 616 -42.34 0.85 7.27
N LEU A 617 -43.13 1.81 7.76
CA LEU A 617 -42.61 2.90 8.59
C LEU A 617 -42.20 2.43 9.99
N GLU A 618 -42.94 1.48 10.58
CA GLU A 618 -42.56 0.83 11.84
C GLU A 618 -41.23 0.05 11.70
N GLU A 619 -41.07 -0.75 10.63
CA GLU A 619 -39.82 -1.49 10.38
C GLU A 619 -38.61 -0.55 10.18
N LEU A 620 -38.79 0.55 9.43
CA LEU A 620 -37.74 1.54 9.19
C LEU A 620 -37.32 2.30 10.46
N SER A 621 -38.24 2.49 11.40
CA SER A 621 -37.97 3.15 12.69
C SER A 621 -37.08 2.30 13.62
N MET A 622 -37.00 0.99 13.41
CA MET A 622 -36.14 0.09 14.21
C MET A 622 -34.65 0.20 13.85
N ILE A 623 -34.30 0.75 12.67
CA ILE A 623 -32.91 0.88 12.22
C ILE A 623 -32.20 1.99 12.99
N VAL A 624 -32.90 3.10 13.26
CA VAL A 624 -32.40 4.19 14.12
C VAL A 624 -33.54 4.61 15.05
N PRO A 625 -33.61 4.04 16.27
CA PRO A 625 -34.75 4.24 17.15
C PRO A 625 -34.87 5.70 17.61
N SER A 626 -36.10 6.22 17.62
CA SER A 626 -36.45 7.53 18.17
C SER A 626 -37.59 7.37 19.17
N GLU A 627 -37.64 8.22 20.20
CA GLU A 627 -38.71 8.23 21.22
C GLU A 627 -39.84 9.23 20.85
N ASP A 628 -40.01 9.55 19.56
CA ASP A 628 -40.94 10.60 19.15
C ASP A 628 -42.37 10.09 18.94
N GLU A 629 -43.36 10.73 19.58
CA GLU A 629 -44.78 10.35 19.46
C GLU A 629 -45.39 10.65 18.08
N ASN A 630 -44.73 11.49 17.27
CA ASN A 630 -45.14 11.79 15.90
C ASN A 630 -43.91 11.92 14.96
N PRO A 631 -43.29 10.78 14.60
CA PRO A 631 -42.02 10.77 13.89
C PRO A 631 -42.18 11.31 12.47
N ARG A 632 -41.24 12.19 12.08
CA ARG A 632 -41.14 12.70 10.71
C ARG A 632 -40.03 11.98 9.97
N PHE A 633 -40.24 11.79 8.67
CA PHE A 633 -39.35 10.97 7.86
C PHE A 633 -38.65 11.78 6.78
N LEU A 634 -37.39 11.43 6.52
CA LEU A 634 -36.54 12.05 5.51
C LEU A 634 -36.03 11.02 4.51
N LEU A 635 -36.16 11.33 3.23
CA LEU A 635 -35.62 10.53 2.13
C LEU A 635 -34.21 11.01 1.77
N LEU A 636 -33.21 10.15 1.91
CA LEU A 636 -31.86 10.47 1.46
C LEU A 636 -31.79 10.41 -0.08
N PRO A 637 -31.46 11.52 -0.77
CA PRO A 637 -31.49 11.58 -2.24
C PRO A 637 -30.42 10.73 -2.93
N ASP A 638 -29.36 10.34 -2.20
CA ASP A 638 -28.23 9.57 -2.76
C ASP A 638 -28.50 8.06 -2.83
N CYS A 639 -29.33 7.52 -1.92
CA CYS A 639 -29.63 6.09 -1.83
C CYS A 639 -31.11 5.74 -1.76
N ASN A 640 -32.00 6.76 -1.75
CA ASN A 640 -33.46 6.64 -1.62
C ASN A 640 -33.95 5.85 -0.39
N HIS A 641 -33.14 5.77 0.68
CA HIS A 641 -33.57 5.19 1.95
C HIS A 641 -34.26 6.27 2.79
N VAL A 642 -35.30 5.85 3.53
CA VAL A 642 -36.11 6.71 4.38
C VAL A 642 -35.72 6.47 5.84
N PHE A 643 -35.52 7.54 6.61
CA PHE A 643 -35.15 7.47 8.02
C PHE A 643 -35.99 8.43 8.86
N ASP A 644 -36.18 8.08 10.14
CA ASP A 644 -36.61 9.03 11.16
C ASP A 644 -35.58 10.16 11.31
N VAL A 645 -36.08 11.39 11.31
CA VAL A 645 -35.26 12.60 11.43
C VAL A 645 -34.51 12.68 12.76
N LYS A 646 -35.17 12.48 13.90
CA LYS A 646 -34.52 12.56 15.23
C LYS A 646 -33.55 11.41 15.46
N GLY A 647 -33.90 10.22 14.97
CA GLY A 647 -33.00 9.07 14.96
C GLY A 647 -31.70 9.38 14.20
N LEU A 648 -31.83 9.81 12.94
CA LEU A 648 -30.68 10.10 12.09
C LEU A 648 -29.86 11.31 12.58
N ASP A 649 -30.51 12.33 13.14
CA ASP A 649 -29.83 13.49 13.78
C ASP A 649 -28.93 13.01 14.93
N THR A 650 -29.42 12.11 15.79
CA THR A 650 -28.65 11.53 16.90
C THR A 650 -27.49 10.68 16.39
N TRP A 651 -27.73 9.83 15.39
CA TRP A 651 -26.69 8.97 14.81
C TRP A 651 -25.53 9.78 14.21
N LEU A 652 -25.84 10.86 13.48
CA LEU A 652 -24.83 11.74 12.86
C LEU A 652 -24.02 12.54 13.89
N LEU A 653 -24.59 12.82 15.07
CA LEU A 653 -23.93 13.57 16.14
C LEU A 653 -23.11 12.67 17.09
N THR A 654 -23.45 11.38 17.23
CA THR A 654 -22.84 10.47 18.21
C THR A 654 -21.51 9.87 17.73
N ASP A 655 -21.27 9.73 16.42
CA ASP A 655 -20.08 9.06 15.86
C ASP A 655 -19.02 10.02 15.28
N THR A 656 -18.37 10.83 16.13
CA THR A 656 -17.38 11.85 15.66
C THR A 656 -15.96 11.70 16.21
N GLY A 657 -15.59 10.52 16.71
CA GLY A 657 -14.21 10.23 17.11
C GLY A 657 -13.26 9.92 15.94
N SER A 658 -13.77 9.49 14.78
CA SER A 658 -12.95 9.05 13.64
C SER A 658 -13.21 9.87 12.38
N ILE A 659 -12.14 10.43 11.78
CA ILE A 659 -12.23 11.25 10.56
C ILE A 659 -12.52 10.33 9.36
N LYS A 660 -13.81 10.13 9.05
CA LYS A 660 -14.31 9.32 7.94
C LYS A 660 -15.45 10.03 7.21
N MET A 661 -15.71 9.57 5.98
CA MET A 661 -16.91 9.96 5.24
C MET A 661 -18.17 9.42 5.91
N ILE A 662 -19.24 10.22 5.90
CA ILE A 662 -20.55 9.84 6.42
C ILE A 662 -21.24 8.91 5.41
N LEU A 663 -21.65 7.75 5.88
CA LEU A 663 -22.29 6.70 5.09
C LEU A 663 -23.73 6.48 5.57
N CYS A 664 -24.59 5.99 4.70
CA CYS A 664 -25.95 5.58 5.03
C CYS A 664 -25.92 4.37 5.98
N PRO A 665 -26.66 4.39 7.11
CA PRO A 665 -26.69 3.28 8.07
C PRO A 665 -27.18 1.95 7.47
N HIS A 666 -28.02 2.01 6.43
CA HIS A 666 -28.63 0.82 5.83
C HIS A 666 -27.76 0.21 4.70
N CYS A 667 -27.18 1.04 3.84
CA CYS A 667 -26.52 0.57 2.61
C CYS A 667 -25.06 1.00 2.44
N ASN A 668 -24.49 1.70 3.42
CA ASN A 668 -23.14 2.28 3.36
C ASN A 668 -22.90 3.24 2.18
N ALA A 669 -23.94 3.71 1.49
CA ALA A 669 -23.80 4.72 0.44
C ALA A 669 -23.41 6.08 1.06
N PRO A 670 -22.45 6.83 0.47
CA PRO A 670 -22.01 8.11 1.01
C PRO A 670 -23.13 9.17 0.94
N ILE A 671 -23.40 9.81 2.08
CA ILE A 671 -24.42 10.88 2.17
C ILE A 671 -23.80 12.20 1.72
N GLN A 672 -24.30 12.79 0.63
CA GLN A 672 -23.73 14.02 0.06
C GLN A 672 -24.73 15.09 -0.32
N ASN A 673 -25.85 14.70 -0.92
CA ASN A 673 -26.85 15.63 -1.43
C ASN A 673 -27.98 15.89 -0.42
N ALA A 674 -27.89 15.34 0.79
CA ALA A 674 -28.84 15.63 1.87
C ALA A 674 -28.67 17.08 2.35
N LYS A 675 -29.63 17.95 2.01
CA LYS A 675 -29.53 19.40 2.25
C LYS A 675 -29.53 19.74 3.74
N ARG A 676 -30.44 19.15 4.52
CA ARG A 676 -30.49 19.21 6.00
C ARG A 676 -29.12 18.99 6.65
N TYR A 677 -28.39 17.95 6.21
CA TYR A 677 -27.08 17.57 6.77
C TYR A 677 -25.89 18.19 6.03
N GLY A 678 -26.14 19.15 5.13
CA GLY A 678 -25.11 19.71 4.25
C GLY A 678 -23.93 20.31 5.01
N ASN A 679 -24.15 20.94 6.18
CA ASN A 679 -23.07 21.48 7.00
C ASN A 679 -22.19 20.38 7.63
N ILE A 680 -22.79 19.31 8.15
CA ILE A 680 -22.09 18.16 8.73
C ILE A 680 -21.28 17.45 7.63
N VAL A 681 -21.91 17.16 6.49
CA VAL A 681 -21.24 16.57 5.33
C VAL A 681 -20.06 17.42 4.87
N LYS A 682 -20.25 18.74 4.72
CA LYS A 682 -19.17 19.66 4.33
C LYS A 682 -18.02 19.70 5.34
N GLN A 683 -18.31 19.57 6.63
CA GLN A 683 -17.30 19.51 7.68
C GLN A 683 -16.46 18.23 7.56
N HIS A 684 -17.11 17.07 7.44
CA HIS A 684 -16.41 15.80 7.25
C HIS A 684 -15.61 15.76 5.94
N VAL A 685 -16.16 16.28 4.83
CA VAL A 685 -15.44 16.40 3.56
C VAL A 685 -14.19 17.29 3.71
N ARG A 686 -14.26 18.39 4.47
CA ARG A 686 -13.10 19.25 4.77
C ARG A 686 -12.07 18.55 5.64
N GLU A 687 -12.47 17.87 6.70
CA GLU A 687 -11.56 17.13 7.58
C GLU A 687 -10.88 15.96 6.84
N VAL A 688 -11.63 15.19 6.06
CA VAL A 688 -11.09 14.14 5.17
C VAL A 688 -10.13 14.76 4.14
N SER A 689 -10.44 15.94 3.59
CA SER A 689 -9.54 16.63 2.66
C SER A 689 -8.25 17.10 3.34
N LYS A 690 -8.30 17.62 4.58
CA LYS A 690 -7.12 17.98 5.37
C LYS A 690 -6.25 16.76 5.67
N VAL A 691 -6.86 15.63 6.02
CA VAL A 691 -6.15 14.36 6.25
C VAL A 691 -5.54 13.85 4.95
N LYS A 692 -6.24 13.93 3.82
CA LYS A 692 -5.67 13.61 2.50
C LYS A 692 -4.45 14.49 2.18
N THR A 693 -4.51 15.80 2.44
CA THR A 693 -3.37 16.71 2.25
C THR A 693 -2.20 16.39 3.19
N LYS A 694 -2.47 16.07 4.46
CA LYS A 694 -1.41 15.70 5.43
C LYS A 694 -0.76 14.34 5.15
N LEU A 695 -1.55 13.34 4.75
CA LEU A 695 -1.06 11.97 4.50
C LEU A 695 -0.40 11.84 3.12
N PHE A 696 -0.87 12.56 2.11
CA PHE A 696 -0.44 12.38 0.71
C PHE A 696 0.28 13.59 0.12
N GLY A 697 0.52 14.65 0.92
CA GLY A 697 1.35 15.82 0.62
C GLY A 697 0.87 16.70 -0.53
N ASP A 698 1.48 17.88 -0.66
CA ASP A 698 1.30 18.74 -1.83
C ASP A 698 2.20 18.24 -2.98
N ALA A 699 1.57 17.86 -4.10
CA ALA A 699 2.26 17.34 -5.28
C ALA A 699 3.31 18.33 -5.85
N LYS A 700 3.12 19.65 -5.64
CA LYS A 700 4.06 20.68 -6.09
C LYS A 700 5.36 20.72 -5.29
N ILE A 701 5.27 20.68 -3.95
CA ILE A 701 6.45 20.75 -3.06
C ILE A 701 7.27 19.45 -3.19
N SER A 702 6.59 18.31 -3.24
CA SER A 702 7.23 17.00 -3.37
C SER A 702 7.97 16.87 -4.71
N ARG A 703 7.40 17.39 -5.81
CA ARG A 703 8.05 17.43 -7.13
C ARG A 703 9.30 18.31 -7.13
N GLN A 704 9.26 19.47 -6.48
CA GLN A 704 10.41 20.37 -6.42
C GLN A 704 11.59 19.73 -5.67
N ASN A 705 11.32 19.09 -4.53
CA ASN A 705 12.36 18.41 -3.74
C ASN A 705 13.00 17.23 -4.51
N VAL A 706 12.18 16.44 -5.21
CA VAL A 706 12.67 15.34 -6.07
C VAL A 706 13.54 15.88 -7.20
N LEU A 707 13.13 16.98 -7.85
CA LEU A 707 13.92 17.63 -8.91
C LEU A 707 15.26 18.15 -8.38
N THR A 708 15.29 18.78 -7.21
CA THR A 708 16.54 19.28 -6.62
C THR A 708 17.50 18.15 -6.23
N ASP A 709 16.99 17.06 -5.65
CA ASP A 709 17.83 15.91 -5.27
C ASP A 709 18.33 15.16 -6.51
N PHE A 710 17.51 15.07 -7.56
CA PHE A 710 17.89 14.49 -8.85
C PHE A 710 18.99 15.31 -9.55
N GLN A 711 18.88 16.64 -9.55
CA GLN A 711 19.92 17.52 -10.11
C GLN A 711 21.27 17.36 -9.40
N LYS A 712 21.27 17.18 -8.06
CA LYS A 712 22.49 16.88 -7.31
C LYS A 712 23.12 15.56 -7.73
N LEU A 713 22.31 14.50 -7.89
CA LEU A 713 22.79 13.20 -8.34
C LEU A 713 23.38 13.27 -9.76
N MET A 714 22.75 14.03 -10.66
CA MET A 714 23.26 14.25 -12.03
C MET A 714 24.59 15.03 -12.04
N LYS A 715 24.77 15.98 -11.10
CA LYS A 715 26.04 16.71 -10.95
C LYS A 715 27.17 15.78 -10.46
N ALA A 716 26.91 15.00 -9.40
CA ALA A 716 27.89 14.08 -8.81
C ALA A 716 28.29 12.93 -9.76
N THR A 717 27.34 12.42 -10.55
CA THR A 717 27.62 11.39 -11.56
C THR A 717 28.50 11.88 -12.70
N ARG A 718 28.37 13.15 -13.11
CA ARG A 718 29.24 13.78 -14.13
C ARG A 718 30.67 14.01 -13.64
N THR A 719 30.87 14.34 -12.37
CA THR A 719 32.22 14.46 -11.78
C THR A 719 32.97 13.13 -11.79
N MET A 720 32.27 12.01 -11.57
CA MET A 720 32.86 10.67 -11.58
C MET A 720 33.25 10.16 -12.98
N GLU A 721 32.53 10.58 -14.03
CA GLU A 721 32.76 10.15 -15.42
C GLU A 721 34.17 10.54 -15.94
N VAL A 722 34.77 11.56 -15.32
CA VAL A 722 36.13 12.05 -15.62
C VAL A 722 37.23 11.14 -15.07
N TYR A 723 36.98 10.38 -13.99
CA TYR A 723 38.02 9.63 -13.26
C TYR A 723 38.09 8.14 -13.58
N TYR A 724 36.99 7.54 -14.05
CA TYR A 724 36.91 6.10 -14.32
C TYR A 724 36.43 5.87 -15.75
N SER A 725 37.35 5.54 -16.65
CA SER A 725 37.14 5.30 -18.08
C SER A 725 36.36 4.00 -18.39
N THR A 726 35.15 3.84 -17.85
CA THR A 726 34.24 2.72 -18.14
C THR A 726 32.84 3.20 -18.47
N THR A 727 32.62 3.45 -19.75
CA THR A 727 31.46 4.07 -20.40
C THR A 727 30.14 3.27 -20.35
N GLN A 728 30.14 2.01 -19.89
CA GLN A 728 28.97 1.12 -20.03
C GLN A 728 28.04 1.11 -18.81
N VAL A 729 28.57 1.33 -17.60
CA VAL A 729 27.79 1.37 -16.34
C VAL A 729 27.12 2.73 -16.17
N PHE A 730 27.83 3.81 -16.46
CA PHE A 730 27.27 5.17 -16.43
C PHE A 730 26.14 5.32 -17.44
N LYS A 731 26.25 4.74 -18.64
CA LYS A 731 25.13 4.66 -19.59
C LYS A 731 23.91 3.95 -18.99
N GLN A 732 24.08 2.85 -18.23
CA GLN A 732 22.93 2.19 -17.59
C GLN A 732 22.31 3.02 -16.47
N LEU A 733 23.13 3.69 -15.66
CA LEU A 733 22.69 4.65 -14.65
C LEU A 733 21.95 5.82 -15.29
N GLU A 734 22.49 6.39 -16.36
CA GLU A 734 21.90 7.49 -17.13
C GLU A 734 20.58 7.09 -17.78
N ILE A 735 20.46 5.87 -18.33
CA ILE A 735 19.19 5.31 -18.83
C ILE A 735 18.16 5.18 -17.70
N LEU A 736 18.56 4.65 -16.54
CA LEU A 736 17.66 4.50 -15.39
C LEU A 736 17.24 5.88 -14.82
N LEU A 737 18.16 6.85 -14.80
CA LEU A 737 17.90 8.22 -14.38
C LEU A 737 17.01 8.96 -15.39
N ARG A 738 17.19 8.73 -16.69
CA ARG A 738 16.31 9.26 -17.75
C ARG A 738 14.88 8.72 -17.62
N ASN A 739 14.69 7.45 -17.24
CA ASN A 739 13.35 6.91 -16.98
C ASN A 739 12.67 7.59 -15.77
N VAL A 740 13.45 7.94 -14.74
CA VAL A 740 12.94 8.74 -13.60
C VAL A 740 12.64 10.16 -14.05
N GLU A 741 13.51 10.78 -14.83
CA GLU A 741 13.34 12.12 -15.41
C GLU A 741 12.10 12.20 -16.30
N GLU A 742 11.83 11.22 -17.16
CA GLU A 742 10.63 11.15 -17.99
C GLU A 742 9.36 11.05 -17.13
N LYS A 743 9.36 10.21 -16.09
CA LYS A 743 8.24 10.13 -15.15
C LYS A 743 8.01 11.42 -14.38
N VAL A 744 9.09 12.10 -13.99
CA VAL A 744 9.00 13.40 -13.33
C VAL A 744 8.51 14.45 -14.33
N ASN A 745 8.98 14.46 -15.58
CA ASN A 745 8.63 15.48 -16.59
C ASN A 745 7.24 15.31 -17.20
N GLN A 746 6.63 14.12 -17.14
CA GLN A 746 5.22 13.95 -17.46
C GLN A 746 4.35 14.85 -16.58
N ARG A 747 3.38 15.56 -17.18
CA ARG A 747 2.47 16.53 -16.52
C ARG A 747 1.45 15.88 -15.58
N MET A 748 1.68 14.64 -15.13
CA MET A 748 0.82 13.98 -14.15
C MET A 748 1.27 14.33 -12.72
N PRO A 749 0.35 14.56 -11.78
CA PRO A 749 0.71 14.86 -10.40
C PRO A 749 1.28 13.61 -9.70
N LEU A 750 2.56 13.67 -9.32
CA LEU A 750 3.19 12.70 -8.41
C LEU A 750 2.54 12.80 -7.03
N ASN A 751 2.13 11.67 -6.45
CA ASN A 751 1.67 11.66 -5.06
C ASN A 751 2.87 11.66 -4.09
N ALA A 752 2.71 12.10 -2.84
CA ALA A 752 3.85 12.18 -1.92
C ALA A 752 4.48 10.81 -1.60
N LEU A 753 3.74 9.71 -1.74
CA LEU A 753 4.27 8.38 -1.45
C LEU A 753 5.25 7.92 -2.54
N GLU A 754 4.91 8.17 -3.81
CA GLU A 754 5.78 8.02 -4.98
C GLU A 754 6.96 8.98 -4.89
N ALA A 755 6.71 10.25 -4.56
CA ALA A 755 7.77 11.24 -4.44
C ALA A 755 8.77 10.89 -3.32
N ASN A 756 8.30 10.45 -2.15
CA ASN A 756 9.14 9.98 -1.06
C ASN A 756 9.90 8.69 -1.43
N ALA A 757 9.30 7.80 -2.21
CA ALA A 757 9.97 6.60 -2.70
C ALA A 757 11.09 6.94 -3.68
N ILE A 758 10.82 7.84 -4.64
CA ILE A 758 11.83 8.35 -5.58
C ILE A 758 12.93 9.08 -4.82
N GLN A 759 12.58 9.96 -3.87
CA GLN A 759 13.54 10.72 -3.07
C GLN A 759 14.46 9.81 -2.26
N ALA A 760 13.92 8.81 -1.55
CA ALA A 760 14.74 7.86 -0.80
C ALA A 760 15.71 7.11 -1.71
N ARG A 761 15.26 6.67 -2.89
CA ARG A 761 16.11 5.96 -3.87
C ARG A 761 17.21 6.85 -4.44
N VAL A 762 16.89 8.11 -4.75
CA VAL A 762 17.87 9.12 -5.19
C VAL A 762 18.91 9.31 -4.09
N GLN A 763 18.51 9.50 -2.83
CA GLN A 763 19.43 9.67 -1.69
C GLN A 763 20.36 8.47 -1.49
N PHE A 764 19.84 7.23 -1.54
CA PHE A 764 20.70 6.04 -1.45
C PHE A 764 21.67 5.93 -2.63
N THR A 765 21.24 6.33 -3.83
CA THR A 765 22.11 6.34 -5.01
C THR A 765 23.19 7.41 -4.90
N THR A 766 22.84 8.60 -4.43
CA THR A 766 23.79 9.70 -4.16
C THR A 766 24.86 9.27 -3.17
N LEU A 767 24.49 8.57 -2.09
CA LEU A 767 25.46 8.05 -1.13
C LEU A 767 26.50 7.12 -1.77
N ILE A 768 26.05 6.21 -2.64
CA ILE A 768 26.95 5.30 -3.36
C ILE A 768 27.91 6.08 -4.27
N VAL A 769 27.41 7.13 -4.93
CA VAL A 769 28.21 8.03 -5.80
C VAL A 769 29.23 8.83 -4.97
N GLU A 770 28.81 9.46 -3.87
CA GLU A 770 29.67 10.19 -2.93
C GLU A 770 30.79 9.30 -2.37
N CYS A 771 30.51 8.01 -2.12
CA CYS A 771 31.52 7.06 -1.69
C CYS A 771 32.64 6.91 -2.74
N PHE A 772 32.32 6.86 -4.03
CA PHE A 772 33.32 6.80 -5.08
C PHE A 772 34.05 8.13 -5.31
N GLU A 773 33.37 9.27 -5.14
CA GLU A 773 34.04 10.58 -5.15
C GLU A 773 35.09 10.66 -4.03
N ASN A 774 34.75 10.22 -2.82
CA ASN A 774 35.70 10.12 -1.70
C ASN A 774 36.85 9.13 -1.95
N LEU A 775 36.63 8.09 -2.76
CA LEU A 775 37.70 7.19 -3.18
C LEU A 775 38.68 7.90 -4.15
N SER A 776 38.17 8.79 -5.00
CA SER A 776 39.01 9.54 -5.94
C SER A 776 39.95 10.53 -5.22
N SER A 777 39.52 11.07 -4.08
CA SER A 777 40.31 11.97 -3.23
C SER A 777 41.17 11.27 -2.16
N ALA A 778 41.11 9.94 -2.06
CA ALA A 778 41.86 9.17 -1.07
C ALA A 778 43.37 9.12 -1.37
N SER A 779 44.19 9.14 -0.32
CA SER A 779 45.66 9.12 -0.39
C SER A 779 46.25 7.84 -0.99
N HIS A 780 45.51 6.73 -0.98
CA HIS A 780 45.89 5.47 -1.61
C HIS A 780 44.75 4.97 -2.50
N GLN A 781 45.06 4.58 -3.73
CA GLN A 781 44.09 4.03 -4.68
C GLN A 781 44.02 2.50 -4.56
N PRO A 782 42.84 1.88 -4.65
CA PRO A 782 42.73 0.43 -4.70
C PRO A 782 43.36 -0.15 -5.97
N SER A 783 43.75 -1.41 -5.92
CA SER A 783 44.24 -2.14 -7.10
C SER A 783 43.16 -2.22 -8.20
N ASP A 784 43.56 -2.39 -9.46
CA ASP A 784 42.61 -2.40 -10.58
C ASP A 784 41.59 -3.55 -10.48
N SER A 785 42.01 -4.72 -9.96
CA SER A 785 41.09 -5.81 -9.62
C SER A 785 40.05 -5.40 -8.58
N ASN A 786 40.46 -4.68 -7.52
CA ASN A 786 39.55 -4.24 -6.46
C ASN A 786 38.58 -3.17 -6.94
N LYS A 787 39.04 -2.24 -7.78
CA LYS A 787 38.18 -1.26 -8.46
C LYS A 787 37.05 -1.97 -9.21
N VAL A 788 37.37 -2.95 -10.06
CA VAL A 788 36.37 -3.72 -10.82
C VAL A 788 35.35 -4.40 -9.89
N THR A 789 35.80 -4.98 -8.77
CA THR A 789 34.86 -5.62 -7.82
C THR A 789 33.95 -4.63 -7.09
N LEU A 790 34.45 -3.46 -6.71
CA LEU A 790 33.67 -2.39 -6.08
C LEU A 790 32.64 -1.82 -7.05
N PHE A 791 33.05 -1.56 -8.30
CA PHE A 791 32.15 -1.09 -9.36
C PHE A 791 31.05 -2.11 -9.69
N THR A 792 31.41 -3.39 -9.80
CA THR A 792 30.43 -4.46 -10.07
C THR A 792 29.40 -4.56 -8.95
N TYR A 793 29.84 -4.44 -7.69
CA TYR A 793 28.95 -4.46 -6.54
C TYR A 793 28.03 -3.24 -6.50
N ALA A 794 28.57 -2.03 -6.67
CA ALA A 794 27.80 -0.80 -6.69
C ALA A 794 26.75 -0.79 -7.79
N THR A 795 27.09 -1.25 -9.00
CA THR A 795 26.15 -1.36 -10.12
C THR A 795 24.98 -2.28 -9.79
N LYS A 796 25.26 -3.44 -9.18
CA LYS A 796 24.22 -4.39 -8.75
C LYS A 796 23.34 -3.79 -7.66
N LEU A 797 23.91 -3.04 -6.72
CA LEU A 797 23.17 -2.39 -5.63
C LEU A 797 22.27 -1.27 -6.17
N ILE A 798 22.82 -0.35 -6.97
CA ILE A 798 22.09 0.74 -7.63
C ILE A 798 20.95 0.21 -8.49
N LYS A 799 21.18 -0.83 -9.30
CA LYS A 799 20.11 -1.45 -10.11
C LYS A 799 18.97 -2.01 -9.25
N THR A 800 19.29 -2.49 -8.05
CA THR A 800 18.29 -3.01 -7.10
C THR A 800 17.54 -1.86 -6.41
N ILE A 801 18.25 -0.78 -6.04
CA ILE A 801 17.68 0.45 -5.46
C ILE A 801 16.83 1.22 -6.47
N LEU A 802 17.17 1.23 -7.76
CA LEU A 802 16.44 1.92 -8.82
C LEU A 802 15.40 1.02 -9.52
N GLY A 803 15.06 -0.14 -8.93
CA GLY A 803 14.02 -1.05 -9.42
C GLY A 803 12.60 -0.45 -9.39
N ASN A 804 11.58 -1.26 -9.06
CA ASN A 804 10.17 -0.82 -9.09
C ASN A 804 9.96 0.58 -8.45
N LEU A 805 9.63 1.58 -9.29
CA LEU A 805 9.60 2.99 -8.90
C LEU A 805 8.31 3.40 -8.17
N GLU A 806 7.31 2.51 -8.07
CA GLU A 806 5.98 2.88 -7.57
C GLU A 806 5.90 2.95 -6.04
N SER A 807 6.71 2.16 -5.32
CA SER A 807 6.70 2.17 -3.85
C SER A 807 7.98 1.56 -3.27
N ILE A 808 8.23 1.85 -1.99
CA ILE A 808 9.31 1.24 -1.19
C ILE A 808 8.75 1.01 0.22
N SER A 809 8.87 -0.21 0.74
CA SER A 809 8.48 -0.51 2.13
C SER A 809 9.52 0.00 3.13
N HIS A 810 9.12 0.19 4.38
CA HIS A 810 10.01 0.49 5.50
C HIS A 810 11.06 -0.60 5.68
N GLN A 811 10.67 -1.88 5.54
CA GLN A 811 11.61 -2.98 5.54
C GLN A 811 12.64 -2.88 4.40
N GLN A 812 12.21 -2.56 3.18
CA GLN A 812 13.15 -2.33 2.07
C GLN A 812 14.08 -1.13 2.27
N ARG A 813 13.60 -0.05 2.90
CA ARG A 813 14.47 1.08 3.27
C ARG A 813 15.57 0.64 4.25
N SER A 814 15.22 -0.17 5.23
CA SER A 814 16.19 -0.73 6.20
C SER A 814 17.15 -1.70 5.51
N ASP A 815 16.66 -2.57 4.64
CA ASP A 815 17.47 -3.51 3.87
C ASP A 815 18.48 -2.78 2.96
N PHE A 816 18.04 -1.73 2.25
CA PHE A 816 18.93 -0.89 1.43
C PHE A 816 19.97 -0.16 2.27
N PHE A 817 19.57 0.36 3.43
CA PHE A 817 20.49 1.00 4.36
C PHE A 817 21.62 0.07 4.80
N ASN A 818 21.28 -1.15 5.20
CA ASN A 818 22.23 -2.18 5.62
C ASN A 818 23.21 -2.56 4.48
N GLU A 819 22.72 -2.65 3.24
CA GLU A 819 23.57 -2.95 2.07
C GLU A 819 24.48 -1.77 1.67
N CYS A 820 24.04 -0.52 1.86
CA CYS A 820 24.89 0.66 1.70
C CYS A 820 25.99 0.71 2.77
N GLN A 821 25.67 0.38 4.02
CA GLN A 821 26.68 0.24 5.08
C GLN A 821 27.72 -0.85 4.76
N ARG A 822 27.26 -2.00 4.26
CA ARG A 822 28.16 -3.07 3.78
C ARG A 822 29.05 -2.61 2.64
N PHE A 823 28.53 -1.81 1.70
CA PHE A 823 29.33 -1.23 0.61
C PHE A 823 30.47 -0.35 1.13
N GLN A 824 30.17 0.52 2.11
CA GLN A 824 31.16 1.40 2.74
C GLN A 824 32.28 0.61 3.43
N LEU A 825 31.95 -0.44 4.20
CA LEU A 825 32.96 -1.29 4.84
C LEU A 825 33.81 -2.03 3.82
N ARG A 826 33.21 -2.47 2.71
CA ARG A 826 33.93 -3.12 1.60
C ARG A 826 34.94 -2.17 0.95
N MET A 827 34.57 -0.90 0.77
CA MET A 827 35.49 0.12 0.28
C MET A 827 36.66 0.35 1.24
N GLN A 828 36.40 0.49 2.54
CA GLN A 828 37.45 0.63 3.55
C GLN A 828 38.42 -0.57 3.54
N LEU A 829 37.89 -1.79 3.39
CA LEU A 829 38.72 -2.99 3.28
C LEU A 829 39.61 -2.95 2.03
N CYS A 830 39.09 -2.55 0.86
CA CYS A 830 39.88 -2.44 -0.37
C CYS A 830 40.99 -1.38 -0.28
N LEU A 831 40.79 -0.30 0.48
CA LEU A 831 41.82 0.71 0.74
C LEU A 831 42.91 0.23 1.70
N ILE A 832 42.55 -0.63 2.66
CA ILE A 832 43.52 -1.28 3.54
C ILE A 832 44.40 -2.24 2.74
N GLU A 833 43.83 -3.00 1.79
CA GLU A 833 44.57 -3.92 0.92
C GLU A 833 45.61 -3.20 0.03
N SER A 834 45.40 -1.92 -0.30
CA SER A 834 46.35 -1.12 -1.08
C SER A 834 47.42 -0.42 -0.25
N MET A 835 47.40 -0.56 1.09
CA MET A 835 48.44 0.03 1.95
C MET A 835 49.78 -0.72 1.82
N PRO A 836 50.91 0.00 1.68
CA PRO A 836 52.25 -0.61 1.65
C PRO A 836 52.57 -1.42 2.91
N GLN A 837 52.09 -0.95 4.07
CA GLN A 837 52.30 -1.55 5.39
C GLN A 837 51.61 -2.92 5.53
N PHE A 838 50.47 -3.11 4.86
CA PHE A 838 49.75 -4.39 4.83
C PHE A 838 50.51 -5.44 4.01
N ASN A 839 51.17 -5.04 2.93
CA ASN A 839 52.01 -5.94 2.12
C ASN A 839 53.36 -6.29 2.79
N PHE A 840 53.93 -5.38 3.59
CA PHE A 840 55.24 -5.57 4.24
C PHE A 840 55.19 -6.28 5.60
N ARG A 841 54.13 -6.12 6.40
CA ARG A 841 53.97 -6.81 7.70
C ARG A 841 53.00 -7.99 7.57
N ARG A 842 53.52 -9.17 7.20
CA ARG A 842 52.77 -10.44 7.28
C ARG A 842 52.65 -10.94 8.71
N ASP A 843 52.18 -10.10 9.61
CA ASP A 843 51.89 -10.51 10.98
C ASP A 843 50.65 -11.41 10.99
N ALA A 844 50.77 -12.62 11.56
CA ALA A 844 49.73 -13.64 11.49
C ALA A 844 48.41 -13.18 12.13
N ALA A 845 48.50 -12.33 13.16
CA ALA A 845 47.34 -11.74 13.82
C ALA A 845 46.58 -10.74 12.92
N ILE A 846 47.29 -9.90 12.18
CA ILE A 846 46.69 -8.92 11.25
C ILE A 846 46.01 -9.64 10.08
N LEU A 847 46.67 -10.66 9.52
CA LEU A 847 46.10 -11.49 8.45
C LEU A 847 44.87 -12.27 8.91
N LYS A 848 44.83 -12.73 10.16
CA LYS A 848 43.66 -13.39 10.75
C LYS A 848 42.48 -12.41 10.86
N THR A 849 42.68 -11.26 11.49
CA THR A 849 41.64 -10.23 11.64
C THR A 849 41.14 -9.72 10.28
N TYR A 850 42.04 -9.54 9.31
CA TYR A 850 41.68 -9.17 7.94
C TYR A 850 40.83 -10.25 7.25
N LYS A 851 41.21 -11.54 7.34
CA LYS A 851 40.44 -12.65 6.77
C LYS A 851 39.05 -12.74 7.40
N GLU A 852 38.96 -12.53 8.71
CA GLU A 852 37.68 -12.45 9.43
C GLU A 852 36.82 -11.29 8.92
N CYS A 853 37.34 -10.05 8.86
CA CYS A 853 36.63 -8.90 8.31
C CYS A 853 36.19 -9.12 6.85
N LYS A 854 37.08 -9.65 6.01
CA LYS A 854 36.78 -9.98 4.61
C LYS A 854 35.65 -11.00 4.50
N SER A 855 35.68 -12.05 5.33
CA SER A 855 34.61 -13.05 5.37
C SER A 855 33.27 -12.46 5.79
N LEU A 856 33.23 -11.55 6.77
CA LEU A 856 32.01 -10.91 7.27
C LEU A 856 31.40 -9.95 6.23
N ILE A 857 32.23 -9.19 5.52
CA ILE A 857 31.80 -8.21 4.52
C ILE A 857 31.34 -8.90 3.23
N THR A 858 32.02 -9.98 2.82
CA THR A 858 31.68 -10.76 1.62
C THR A 858 30.60 -11.82 1.88
N SER A 859 30.31 -12.12 3.16
CA SER A 859 29.27 -13.07 3.58
C SER A 859 27.92 -12.74 2.99
N LEU A 860 27.19 -13.77 2.58
CA LEU A 860 25.87 -13.66 1.98
C LEU A 860 24.72 -13.46 2.97
N LYS A 861 24.99 -13.53 4.29
CA LYS A 861 24.01 -13.28 5.35
C LYS A 861 23.53 -11.82 5.37
N PRO A 862 22.34 -11.52 5.94
CA PRO A 862 21.89 -10.14 6.14
C PRO A 862 22.85 -9.35 7.05
N PHE A 863 23.18 -8.11 6.69
CA PHE A 863 24.07 -7.26 7.47
C PHE A 863 23.27 -6.49 8.53
N GLN A 864 22.98 -7.15 9.66
CA GLN A 864 22.25 -6.52 10.76
C GLN A 864 23.14 -5.49 11.49
N SER A 865 22.52 -4.52 12.18
CA SER A 865 23.21 -3.45 12.91
C SER A 865 24.30 -3.95 13.86
N ASP A 866 24.04 -5.05 14.56
CA ASP A 866 24.99 -5.64 15.52
C ASP A 866 26.25 -6.19 14.81
N LEU A 867 26.09 -6.72 13.58
CA LEU A 867 27.19 -7.25 12.77
C LEU A 867 27.99 -6.12 12.09
N TYR A 868 27.33 -5.02 11.72
CA TYR A 868 28.00 -3.79 11.27
C TYR A 868 28.92 -3.25 12.34
N ASP A 869 28.41 -3.08 13.57
CA ASP A 869 29.19 -2.54 14.69
C ASP A 869 30.40 -3.42 15.01
N GLU A 870 30.23 -4.75 15.03
CA GLU A 870 31.35 -5.69 15.24
C GLU A 870 32.40 -5.58 14.13
N THR A 871 31.98 -5.58 12.87
CA THR A 871 32.88 -5.52 11.71
C THR A 871 33.61 -4.17 11.64
N TYR A 872 32.91 -3.08 11.95
CA TYR A 872 33.47 -1.74 12.00
C TYR A 872 34.54 -1.62 13.08
N ILE A 873 34.28 -2.10 14.30
CA ILE A 873 35.27 -2.10 15.39
C ILE A 873 36.53 -2.87 14.98
N LYS A 874 36.37 -4.06 14.37
CA LYS A 874 37.49 -4.87 13.90
C LYS A 874 38.31 -4.18 12.80
N LEU A 875 37.64 -3.51 11.86
CA LEU A 875 38.30 -2.69 10.83
C LEU A 875 39.05 -1.49 11.43
N GLU A 876 38.45 -0.79 12.41
CA GLU A 876 39.09 0.35 13.08
C GLU A 876 40.33 -0.11 13.89
N GLN A 877 40.25 -1.27 14.55
CA GLN A 877 41.39 -1.89 15.20
C GLN A 877 42.51 -2.20 14.20
N LEU A 878 42.16 -2.78 13.06
CA LEU A 878 43.12 -3.13 12.01
C LEU A 878 43.80 -1.90 11.40
N GLN A 879 43.06 -0.80 11.20
CA GLN A 879 43.61 0.50 10.79
C GLN A 879 44.55 1.09 11.84
N LYS A 880 44.21 1.01 13.13
CA LYS A 880 45.08 1.47 14.23
C LYS A 880 46.38 0.69 14.29
N THR A 881 46.34 -0.63 14.09
CA THR A 881 47.55 -1.48 14.09
C THR A 881 48.46 -1.21 12.89
N LEU A 882 47.91 -0.81 11.73
CA LEU A 882 48.69 -0.50 10.52
C LEU A 882 49.33 0.90 10.52
N GLY A 883 48.95 1.79 11.44
CA GLY A 883 49.71 3.00 11.76
C GLY A 883 49.34 4.28 11.03
N ARG A 884 48.27 4.32 10.21
CA ARG A 884 47.62 5.56 9.77
C ARG A 884 46.11 5.34 9.55
N PRO A 885 45.23 6.25 10.03
CA PRO A 885 43.84 6.27 9.58
C PRO A 885 43.82 6.76 8.12
N ILE A 886 43.39 5.93 7.18
CA ILE A 886 42.92 6.46 5.89
C ILE A 886 41.62 7.18 6.21
N GLY A 887 41.67 8.51 6.20
CA GLY A 887 40.50 9.36 6.38
C GLY A 887 39.55 9.16 5.20
N ILE A 888 38.58 8.27 5.36
CA ILE A 888 37.27 8.52 4.77
C ILE A 888 36.44 9.14 5.90
N PRO A 889 35.87 10.34 5.71
CA PRO A 889 34.97 10.94 6.70
C PRO A 889 33.87 9.95 7.08
N LYS A 890 33.42 9.99 8.34
CA LYS A 890 32.13 9.38 8.69
C LYS A 890 31.09 10.01 7.78
N LEU A 891 30.60 9.28 6.77
CA LEU A 891 29.35 9.62 6.12
C LEU A 891 28.31 9.70 7.23
N GLU A 892 27.85 10.91 7.52
CA GLU A 892 26.94 11.14 8.62
C GLU A 892 25.64 10.39 8.33
N MET A 893 25.43 9.29 9.05
CA MET A 893 24.17 8.53 9.09
C MET A 893 22.94 9.44 9.33
N GLN A 894 23.15 10.68 9.76
CA GLN A 894 22.16 11.73 9.95
C GLN A 894 21.38 12.08 8.67
N SER A 895 21.99 12.01 7.48
CA SER A 895 21.29 12.24 6.20
C SER A 895 20.32 11.10 5.85
N ILE A 896 20.60 9.88 6.32
CA ILE A 896 19.73 8.72 6.12
C ILE A 896 18.63 8.66 7.19
N VAL A 897 18.91 9.12 8.40
CA VAL A 897 17.89 9.35 9.44
C VAL A 897 16.85 10.41 8.98
N LYS A 898 17.27 11.41 8.19
CA LYS A 898 16.33 12.33 7.52
C LYS A 898 15.43 11.61 6.49
N ALA A 899 15.94 10.61 5.77
CA ALA A 899 15.17 9.79 4.83
C ALA A 899 14.17 8.84 5.53
N ILE A 900 14.38 8.58 6.83
CA ILE A 900 13.48 7.82 7.72
C ILE A 900 12.37 8.72 8.31
N ASN A 901 12.25 9.97 7.84
CA ASN A 901 11.14 10.89 8.10
C ASN A 901 11.19 11.58 9.49
N LEU A 902 12.25 12.34 9.76
CA LEU A 902 12.31 13.31 10.87
C LEU A 902 12.50 14.74 10.32
N HIS A 903 11.60 15.67 10.68
CA HIS A 903 11.45 17.02 10.10
C HIS A 903 12.68 17.95 10.30
N GLN A 904 12.91 18.90 9.37
CA GLN A 904 14.11 19.77 9.25
C GLN A 904 14.00 21.15 9.95
N GLY A 905 15.10 21.68 10.53
CA GLY A 905 15.19 23.11 10.94
C GLY A 905 16.30 23.62 11.91
N HIS A 906 17.30 22.84 12.34
CA HIS A 906 18.03 23.16 13.59
C HIS A 906 19.58 23.19 13.59
N TRP A 907 20.29 23.27 12.46
CA TRP A 907 21.74 22.95 12.38
C TRP A 907 22.69 24.16 12.20
N TYR A 908 23.88 24.12 12.83
CA TYR A 908 24.92 25.17 12.89
C TYR A 908 26.34 24.57 12.87
N THR A 909 27.36 25.35 12.50
CA THR A 909 28.78 24.94 12.53
C THR A 909 29.64 25.84 13.41
N CYS A 910 30.57 25.25 14.16
CA CYS A 910 31.56 25.98 14.95
C CYS A 910 32.69 26.55 14.06
N PRO A 911 33.58 27.43 14.57
CA PRO A 911 34.67 28.04 13.81
C PRO A 911 35.66 27.03 13.18
N ASN A 912 35.73 25.82 13.74
CA ASN A 912 36.56 24.71 13.25
C ASN A 912 35.78 23.66 12.43
N GLY A 913 34.55 23.95 12.00
CA GLY A 913 33.81 23.12 11.03
C GLY A 913 32.93 22.00 11.60
N HIS A 914 32.88 21.80 12.92
CA HIS A 914 32.06 20.75 13.53
C HIS A 914 30.57 21.15 13.64
N VAL A 915 29.68 20.24 13.24
CA VAL A 915 28.22 20.48 13.16
C VAL A 915 27.55 20.24 14.51
N TYR A 916 26.64 21.13 14.90
CA TYR A 916 25.82 21.02 16.11
C TYR A 916 24.39 21.53 15.86
N ALA A 917 23.42 21.11 16.68
CA ALA A 917 22.01 21.50 16.54
C ALA A 917 21.50 22.30 17.74
N ILE A 918 20.62 23.28 17.50
CA ILE A 918 19.94 24.08 18.53
C ILE A 918 18.44 23.76 18.51
N GLY A 919 17.91 23.21 19.60
CA GLY A 919 16.51 22.75 19.70
C GLY A 919 15.44 23.87 19.71
N ASN A 920 14.21 23.44 19.39
CA ASN A 920 12.86 24.04 19.52
C ASN A 920 12.55 25.53 19.22
N CYS A 921 13.51 26.42 18.94
CA CYS A 921 13.17 27.80 18.55
C CYS A 921 14.00 28.39 17.40
N GLY A 922 15.00 27.67 16.87
CA GLY A 922 15.77 28.12 15.70
C GLY A 922 16.62 29.38 15.92
N GLN A 923 16.85 29.77 17.19
CA GLN A 923 17.68 30.92 17.59
C GLN A 923 18.59 30.54 18.77
N ALA A 924 19.83 31.04 18.80
CA ALA A 924 20.73 30.82 19.94
C ALA A 924 20.37 31.73 21.12
N VAL A 925 20.11 31.10 22.27
CA VAL A 925 19.75 31.77 23.53
C VAL A 925 20.82 31.58 24.62
N GLN A 926 21.82 30.74 24.35
CA GLN A 926 22.91 30.41 25.27
C GLN A 926 24.22 30.19 24.50
N GLU A 927 25.35 30.60 25.08
CA GLU A 927 26.69 30.23 24.61
C GLU A 927 27.16 28.93 25.28
N SER A 928 27.84 28.06 24.51
CA SER A 928 28.39 26.78 24.92
C SER A 928 29.75 26.54 24.24
N ARG A 929 30.37 25.36 24.42
CA ARG A 929 31.63 24.96 23.78
C ARG A 929 31.45 23.74 22.88
N CYS A 930 32.13 23.74 21.74
CA CYS A 930 32.11 22.62 20.80
C CYS A 930 32.71 21.37 21.45
N ASN A 931 31.99 20.25 21.41
CA ASN A 931 32.42 19.01 22.06
C ASN A 931 33.62 18.33 21.38
N GLU A 932 33.92 18.71 20.14
CA GLU A 932 35.02 18.13 19.36
C GLU A 932 36.30 18.97 19.40
N CYS A 933 36.18 20.31 19.43
CA CYS A 933 37.36 21.20 19.41
C CYS A 933 37.41 22.26 20.52
N GLY A 934 36.41 22.35 21.40
CA GLY A 934 36.40 23.26 22.56
C GLY A 934 36.10 24.73 22.27
N GLU A 935 35.89 25.12 21.01
CA GLU A 935 35.59 26.49 20.58
C GLU A 935 34.22 27.01 21.02
N ARG A 936 34.06 28.33 21.16
CA ARG A 936 32.81 28.94 21.63
C ARG A 936 31.70 28.86 20.57
N ILE A 937 30.61 28.17 20.89
CA ILE A 937 29.44 27.95 20.02
C ILE A 937 28.17 28.57 20.64
N GLY A 938 27.17 28.94 19.82
CA GLY A 938 25.92 29.56 20.30
C GLY A 938 25.90 31.10 20.22
N GLY A 939 25.23 31.76 21.17
CA GLY A 939 25.06 33.22 21.23
C GLY A 939 24.05 33.66 22.29
N GLY A 940 24.03 34.95 22.64
CA GLY A 940 23.15 35.53 23.66
C GLY A 940 22.29 36.69 23.12
N GLY A 941 21.03 36.77 23.56
CA GLY A 941 20.13 37.90 23.24
C GLY A 941 19.60 37.92 21.80
N GLN A 942 19.11 36.78 21.29
CA GLN A 942 18.59 36.62 19.91
C GLN A 942 19.61 36.90 18.79
N ARG A 943 20.91 37.00 19.10
CA ARG A 943 22.00 37.10 18.11
C ARG A 943 23.02 35.99 18.32
N HIS A 944 23.44 35.37 17.23
CA HIS A 944 24.52 34.38 17.22
C HIS A 944 25.88 35.07 17.40
N LEU A 945 26.84 34.38 18.00
CA LEU A 945 28.24 34.81 17.97
C LEU A 945 28.70 34.93 16.50
N PRO A 946 29.38 36.02 16.10
CA PRO A 946 29.79 36.27 14.70
C PRO A 946 30.69 35.18 14.10
N THR A 947 31.37 34.43 14.98
CA THR A 947 32.29 33.35 14.63
C THR A 947 31.60 32.02 14.30
N ASN A 948 30.29 31.89 14.56
CA ASN A 948 29.49 30.69 14.27
C ASN A 948 28.61 30.91 13.02
N SER A 949 28.57 29.93 12.14
CA SER A 949 27.83 30.05 10.87
C SER A 949 26.53 29.22 10.90
N ARG A 950 25.42 29.82 10.44
CA ARG A 950 24.15 29.12 10.27
C ARG A 950 24.17 28.34 8.96
N LEU A 951 23.86 27.04 9.01
CA LEU A 951 23.71 26.21 7.82
C LEU A 951 22.37 26.52 7.13
N ASN A 952 22.36 27.52 6.25
CA ASN A 952 21.19 27.83 5.40
C ASN A 952 21.00 26.82 4.25
N SER A 953 22.06 26.05 3.97
CA SER A 953 22.12 24.89 3.08
C SER A 953 23.38 24.10 3.46
N LEU A 954 23.34 22.76 3.40
CA LEU A 954 24.57 21.94 3.54
C LEU A 954 25.59 22.39 2.47
N PRO A 955 26.88 22.63 2.82
CA PRO A 955 27.88 23.04 1.85
C PRO A 955 28.12 21.90 0.86
N GLU A 956 28.31 22.26 -0.41
CA GLU A 956 28.89 21.33 -1.39
C GLU A 956 30.34 21.05 -0.97
N GLY A 957 30.64 19.77 -0.70
CA GLY A 957 31.98 19.27 -0.44
C GLY A 957 32.40 19.31 1.03
N LEU A 958 32.00 18.28 1.80
CA LEU A 958 32.77 17.59 2.84
C LEU A 958 32.01 16.37 3.36
#